data_AF-E1VMB3-F1
#
_entry.id   AF-E1VMB3-F1
#
_cell.length_a   1.000
_cell.length_b   1.000
_cell.length_c   1.000
_cell.angle_alpha   90.00
_cell.angle_beta   90.00
_cell.angle_gamma   90.00
#
_symmetry.space_group_name_H-M   'P 1'
#
loop_
_entity.id
_entity.type
_entity.pdbx_description
1 polymer ?
#
loop_
_entity_poly.entity_id
_entity_poly.type
_entity_poly.pdbx_seq_one_letter_code
_entity_poly.pdbx_strand_id
1 'polypeptide(L)'
;MTKWSPTDDPNAQNEAQKYDNPVPSREFIMDLLAERGVLLSHEQICAAFGIVEDEQVEAMRRRLRAMERDGQLTRNRRDSYGVTDKLDLVAGVIIGHRDGFGFLKPDLGGADLYLSPRQMRCGFDGDKALVRKAGIDSRGRVEGTIVRILEHNTHQVVGRYQVEGGVAFLRPESTRICQDIVIPSGSEGGADNGQLVVVEISTQPSYRTPAQGRVIEILGDHLAPGVEIDVAIRNYGIPHEWPEAVQAAADRFAPKIEEAALKGRIDLRGLPLCTIDGEDAKDFDDAIYCERRKRGGWRLIVAIADVSHYVRPLDALDVEARKRGNSVYFPEFVVPMLPEVLSNGLCSLNPNVDRLALACDMNISAAGAVTRYRFCDAVIRSHARLTYTQVGEYLQSLDTKNAAQLKEARARVAANQPQLATALESAYELFHALRAQREERGAIDFETVETRIVFGEDRKIQTIKPTVRNDAHKLIEEAMLSANVCAARLLQKHGLLGTYRNHEGPKEEKLEKLRLFLKEMGVEFSVRGKIKPADYQAALAQVEGRPDAGLIQTVMLRSMNQAVYSPENLGHFGLAYPAYTHFTSPIRRYPDLLVHRAIRSLIRSQRVSTHVERTVDTPIQAAAEFPYNAHQMLELSEHCSGTERRADEATRDVVSWLKCEFMVDKEGQQFPGIISAVTNFGFFVALDDIYVEGLVHVSNLNSDYYHFDPIRHRLTGERTGVHFALGDPVKVEVVRVSLDDRKIDFELISGGKHVRWSKHGKAATTDVASKANKPKSSKKKLKAHAKSANGKSANGKSANGKSANKNSANGKKSASGKAAKREERNGYATPQAKPKNRKEKAGKVGKAGKAGKATAARIANKVSGKASGNAPKAGKPNPIAKKKNQKKR
;
A
#
# COMPACT_ATOMS: atom_id res chain seq x y z
N MET A 1 -9.71 28.21 -56.63
CA MET A 1 -9.67 26.80 -56.25
C MET A 1 -8.32 26.27 -56.68
N THR A 2 -7.49 25.85 -55.76
CA THR A 2 -6.22 25.17 -56.05
C THR A 2 -6.52 23.72 -56.40
N LYS A 3 -5.93 23.19 -57.47
CA LYS A 3 -5.74 21.74 -57.58
C LYS A 3 -4.62 21.36 -56.59
N TRP A 4 -4.75 20.24 -55.88
CA TRP A 4 -3.64 19.71 -55.10
C TRP A 4 -2.46 19.44 -56.04
N SER A 5 -1.31 20.01 -55.71
CA SER A 5 -0.03 19.73 -56.33
C SER A 5 0.89 19.07 -55.30
N PRO A 6 1.76 18.12 -55.69
CA PRO A 6 2.83 17.61 -54.82
C PRO A 6 3.81 18.67 -54.30
N THR A 7 3.73 19.92 -54.78
CA THR A 7 4.46 21.08 -54.24
C THR A 7 3.85 21.68 -52.97
N ASP A 8 2.56 21.41 -52.71
CA ASP A 8 1.77 22.12 -51.71
C ASP A 8 1.66 21.33 -50.39
N ASP A 9 1.99 20.03 -50.44
CA ASP A 9 2.02 19.08 -49.33
C ASP A 9 3.49 18.76 -48.98
N PRO A 10 4.03 19.25 -47.84
CA PRO A 10 5.43 19.07 -47.47
C PRO A 10 5.90 17.61 -47.38
N ASN A 11 4.97 16.65 -47.27
CA ASN A 11 5.26 15.22 -47.14
C ASN A 11 4.93 14.41 -48.40
N ALA A 12 4.52 15.04 -49.51
CA ALA A 12 4.16 14.33 -50.75
C ALA A 12 5.30 13.43 -51.29
N GLN A 13 6.55 13.90 -51.27
CA GLN A 13 7.70 13.11 -51.71
C GLN A 13 7.93 11.85 -50.86
N ASN A 14 7.67 11.93 -49.55
CA ASN A 14 7.78 10.81 -48.62
C ASN A 14 6.65 9.77 -48.80
N GLU A 15 5.52 10.15 -49.40
CA GLU A 15 4.39 9.26 -49.65
C GLU A 15 4.40 8.67 -51.06
N ALA A 16 4.88 9.41 -52.06
CA ALA A 16 5.11 8.91 -53.42
C ALA A 16 6.17 7.79 -53.49
N GLN A 17 7.07 7.69 -52.50
CA GLN A 17 8.00 6.55 -52.36
C GLN A 17 7.37 5.28 -51.77
N LYS A 18 6.10 5.33 -51.32
CA LYS A 18 5.45 4.23 -50.58
C LYS A 18 4.19 3.67 -51.25
N TYR A 19 3.65 4.36 -52.25
CA TYR A 19 2.38 4.03 -52.90
C TYR A 19 2.41 4.41 -54.38
N ASP A 20 2.02 3.49 -55.25
CA ASP A 20 2.10 3.64 -56.72
C ASP A 20 1.22 4.78 -57.28
N ASN A 21 0.20 5.20 -56.52
CA ASN A 21 -0.72 6.28 -56.88
C ASN A 21 -0.86 7.25 -55.69
N PRO A 22 -0.13 8.38 -55.68
CA PRO A 22 -0.01 9.24 -54.51
C PRO A 22 -1.27 10.07 -54.26
N VAL A 23 -1.71 10.08 -53.00
CA VAL A 23 -2.80 10.91 -52.48
C VAL A 23 -2.28 11.75 -51.29
N PRO A 24 -2.94 12.87 -50.93
CA PRO A 24 -2.48 13.77 -49.87
C PRO A 24 -2.01 13.06 -48.57
N SER A 25 -1.00 13.66 -47.93
CA SER A 25 -0.44 13.17 -46.68
C SER A 25 -1.46 13.24 -45.53
N ARG A 26 -1.29 12.38 -44.52
CA ARG A 26 -2.20 12.31 -43.37
C ARG A 26 -2.33 13.67 -42.65
N GLU A 27 -1.24 14.44 -42.62
CA GLU A 27 -1.16 15.74 -41.96
C GLU A 27 -1.94 16.79 -42.75
N PHE A 28 -1.70 16.90 -44.06
CA PHE A 28 -2.41 17.84 -44.94
C PHE A 28 -3.93 17.61 -44.96
N ILE A 29 -4.37 16.34 -44.83
CA ILE A 29 -5.80 15.98 -44.68
C ILE A 29 -6.37 16.46 -43.33
N MET A 30 -5.60 16.36 -42.24
CA MET A 30 -6.03 16.85 -40.92
C MET A 30 -6.04 18.38 -40.87
N ASP A 31 -5.06 19.05 -41.48
CA ASP A 31 -4.96 20.51 -41.51
C ASP A 31 -6.13 21.14 -42.28
N LEU A 32 -6.50 20.60 -43.46
CA LEU A 32 -7.71 21.03 -44.19
C LEU A 32 -8.96 20.90 -43.31
N LEU A 33 -9.15 19.77 -42.62
CA LEU A 33 -10.32 19.54 -41.77
C LEU A 33 -10.32 20.43 -40.51
N ALA A 34 -9.13 20.76 -39.99
CA ALA A 34 -8.97 21.66 -38.84
C ALA A 34 -9.20 23.14 -39.20
N GLU A 35 -8.71 23.59 -40.37
CA GLU A 35 -8.95 24.94 -40.90
C GLU A 35 -10.44 25.14 -41.22
N ARG A 36 -11.09 24.13 -41.82
CA ARG A 36 -12.51 24.18 -42.19
C ARG A 36 -13.45 24.15 -40.99
N GLY A 37 -13.04 23.57 -39.86
CA GLY A 37 -13.81 23.55 -38.60
C GLY A 37 -15.17 22.84 -38.65
N VAL A 38 -15.46 22.08 -39.72
CA VAL A 38 -16.76 21.45 -40.00
C VAL A 38 -16.51 20.07 -40.62
N LEU A 39 -17.40 19.10 -40.33
CA LEU A 39 -17.33 17.75 -40.89
C LEU A 39 -17.56 17.77 -42.40
N LEU A 40 -16.68 17.14 -43.19
CA LEU A 40 -16.75 17.08 -44.66
C LEU A 40 -16.99 15.65 -45.15
N SER A 41 -17.80 15.44 -46.18
CA SER A 41 -17.94 14.13 -46.85
C SER A 41 -16.66 13.75 -47.60
N HIS A 42 -16.49 12.45 -47.91
CA HIS A 42 -15.38 11.97 -48.76
C HIS A 42 -15.33 12.71 -50.11
N GLU A 43 -16.49 12.95 -50.73
CA GLU A 43 -16.64 13.74 -51.97
C GLU A 43 -16.18 15.20 -51.76
N GLN A 44 -16.58 15.85 -50.66
CA GLN A 44 -16.20 17.23 -50.34
C GLN A 44 -14.69 17.36 -50.07
N ILE A 45 -14.05 16.35 -49.48
CA ILE A 45 -12.60 16.33 -49.26
C ILE A 45 -11.87 16.13 -50.59
N CYS A 46 -12.32 15.21 -51.45
CA CYS A 46 -11.73 15.04 -52.79
C CYS A 46 -11.87 16.32 -53.64
N ALA A 47 -13.05 16.95 -53.61
CA ALA A 47 -13.30 18.22 -54.30
C ALA A 47 -12.48 19.39 -53.73
N ALA A 48 -12.23 19.42 -52.42
CA ALA A 48 -11.39 20.45 -51.78
C ALA A 48 -9.91 20.33 -52.18
N PHE A 49 -9.42 19.12 -52.43
CA PHE A 49 -8.08 18.87 -53.01
C PHE A 49 -8.08 18.84 -54.55
N GLY A 50 -9.24 18.96 -55.22
CA GLY A 50 -9.32 18.89 -56.68
C GLY A 50 -8.98 17.51 -57.28
N ILE A 51 -9.16 16.43 -56.50
CA ILE A 51 -8.98 15.04 -56.94
C ILE A 51 -10.21 14.62 -57.76
N VAL A 52 -9.99 14.16 -58.99
CA VAL A 52 -11.08 13.82 -59.95
C VAL A 52 -10.91 12.42 -60.56
N GLU A 53 -9.74 11.79 -60.44
CA GLU A 53 -9.47 10.46 -61.00
C GLU A 53 -9.98 9.35 -60.07
N ASP A 54 -10.79 8.41 -60.59
CA ASP A 54 -11.48 7.37 -59.80
C ASP A 54 -10.52 6.55 -58.91
N GLU A 55 -9.32 6.27 -59.40
CA GLU A 55 -8.32 5.50 -58.65
C GLU A 55 -7.78 6.28 -57.45
N GLN A 56 -7.51 7.58 -57.61
CA GLN A 56 -7.13 8.48 -56.52
C GLN A 56 -8.28 8.70 -55.53
N VAL A 57 -9.53 8.75 -56.01
CA VAL A 57 -10.74 8.87 -55.17
C VAL A 57 -10.89 7.64 -54.24
N GLU A 58 -10.71 6.42 -54.76
CA GLU A 58 -10.74 5.18 -53.95
C GLU A 58 -9.47 5.02 -53.09
N ALA A 59 -8.29 5.43 -53.55
CA ALA A 59 -7.08 5.47 -52.72
C ALA A 59 -7.25 6.44 -51.52
N MET A 60 -7.83 7.62 -51.74
CA MET A 60 -8.17 8.59 -50.71
C MET A 60 -9.23 8.02 -49.74
N ARG A 61 -10.24 7.31 -50.24
CA ARG A 61 -11.23 6.59 -49.41
C ARG A 61 -10.57 5.55 -48.50
N ARG A 62 -9.60 4.79 -49.02
CA ARG A 62 -8.81 3.80 -48.25
C ARG A 62 -7.95 4.48 -47.18
N ARG A 63 -7.38 5.65 -47.49
CA ARG A 63 -6.62 6.48 -46.54
C ARG A 63 -7.50 7.03 -45.42
N LEU A 64 -8.66 7.62 -45.74
CA LEU A 64 -9.64 8.06 -44.73
C LEU A 64 -10.10 6.90 -43.82
N ARG A 65 -10.35 5.70 -44.39
CA ARG A 65 -10.65 4.48 -43.61
C ARG A 65 -9.47 3.91 -42.82
N ALA A 66 -8.22 4.27 -43.14
CA ALA A 66 -7.07 3.98 -42.28
C ALA A 66 -7.03 4.96 -41.11
N MET A 67 -7.17 6.26 -41.39
CA MET A 67 -7.21 7.33 -40.37
C MET A 67 -8.40 7.19 -39.40
N GLU A 68 -9.54 6.65 -39.86
CA GLU A 68 -10.70 6.26 -39.03
C GLU A 68 -10.35 5.10 -38.08
N ARG A 69 -9.66 4.06 -38.57
CA ARG A 69 -9.23 2.90 -37.75
C ARG A 69 -8.11 3.24 -36.77
N ASP A 70 -7.23 4.17 -37.14
CA ASP A 70 -6.16 4.71 -36.29
C ASP A 70 -6.72 5.78 -35.30
N GLY A 71 -8.01 6.13 -35.43
CA GLY A 71 -8.74 7.09 -34.59
C GLY A 71 -8.32 8.55 -34.77
N GLN A 72 -7.59 8.87 -35.84
CA GLN A 72 -7.20 10.23 -36.19
C GLN A 72 -8.40 11.06 -36.68
N LEU A 73 -9.33 10.41 -37.38
CA LEU A 73 -10.59 11.01 -37.83
C LEU A 73 -11.78 10.26 -37.24
N THR A 74 -12.90 10.98 -37.02
CA THR A 74 -14.20 10.38 -36.68
C THR A 74 -15.18 10.57 -37.83
N ARG A 75 -15.98 9.53 -38.12
CA ARG A 75 -17.02 9.54 -39.16
C ARG A 75 -18.42 9.52 -38.55
N ASN A 76 -19.29 10.41 -39.01
CA ASN A 76 -20.66 10.53 -38.52
C ASN A 76 -21.63 9.57 -39.25
N ARG A 77 -22.91 9.53 -38.84
CA ARG A 77 -23.97 8.73 -39.48
C ARG A 77 -24.43 9.21 -40.88
N ARG A 78 -23.70 10.15 -41.49
CA ARG A 78 -23.91 10.73 -42.83
C ARG A 78 -22.61 10.71 -43.66
N ASP A 79 -21.71 9.76 -43.35
CA ASP A 79 -20.41 9.56 -44.00
C ASP A 79 -19.53 10.82 -44.15
N SER A 80 -19.70 11.77 -43.22
CA SER A 80 -18.85 12.97 -43.10
C SER A 80 -17.80 12.76 -42.01
N TYR A 81 -16.55 13.11 -42.31
CA TYR A 81 -15.36 12.97 -41.48
C TYR A 81 -15.03 14.30 -40.81
N GLY A 82 -14.46 14.24 -39.61
CA GLY A 82 -13.81 15.38 -38.97
C GLY A 82 -12.57 14.95 -38.19
N VAL A 83 -11.70 15.92 -37.90
CA VAL A 83 -10.65 15.74 -36.90
C VAL A 83 -11.32 15.47 -35.56
N THR A 84 -10.92 14.42 -34.86
CA THR A 84 -11.37 14.18 -33.48
C THR A 84 -10.86 15.33 -32.60
N ASP A 85 -11.75 15.93 -31.80
CA ASP A 85 -11.56 17.26 -31.21
C ASP A 85 -10.27 17.40 -30.36
N LYS A 86 -9.78 18.64 -30.22
CA LYS A 86 -8.41 18.95 -29.76
C LYS A 86 -8.09 18.39 -28.37
N LEU A 87 -7.41 17.25 -28.41
CA LEU A 87 -6.56 16.71 -27.35
C LEU A 87 -7.26 16.40 -26.03
N ASP A 88 -8.22 15.48 -26.06
CA ASP A 88 -8.58 14.68 -24.87
C ASP A 88 -7.47 13.63 -24.56
N LEU A 89 -6.23 14.12 -24.50
CA LEU A 89 -5.00 13.37 -24.24
C LEU A 89 -4.59 13.55 -22.79
N VAL A 90 -4.36 12.43 -22.12
CA VAL A 90 -3.90 12.36 -20.74
C VAL A 90 -2.44 11.92 -20.76
N ALA A 91 -1.57 12.74 -20.17
CA ALA A 91 -0.22 12.31 -19.80
C ALA A 91 -0.29 11.55 -18.47
N GLY A 92 0.54 10.51 -18.34
CA GLY A 92 0.55 9.66 -17.16
C GLY A 92 1.58 8.55 -17.23
N VAL A 93 1.65 7.75 -16.17
CA VAL A 93 2.54 6.59 -16.04
C VAL A 93 1.76 5.31 -16.37
N ILE A 94 2.35 4.45 -17.21
CA ILE A 94 1.83 3.11 -17.50
C ILE A 94 2.04 2.20 -16.28
N ILE A 95 1.01 1.43 -15.92
CA ILE A 95 1.03 0.39 -14.88
C ILE A 95 0.64 -0.94 -15.53
N GLY A 96 1.59 -1.86 -15.65
CA GLY A 96 1.40 -3.19 -16.24
C GLY A 96 0.68 -4.17 -15.30
N HIS A 97 -0.02 -5.15 -15.88
CA HIS A 97 -0.69 -6.24 -15.16
C HIS A 97 -0.38 -7.58 -15.82
N ARG A 98 -0.19 -8.62 -15.00
CA ARG A 98 0.18 -10.00 -15.40
C ARG A 98 -0.71 -10.70 -16.42
N ASP A 99 -1.92 -10.20 -16.64
CA ASP A 99 -2.84 -10.69 -17.67
C ASP A 99 -2.59 -10.00 -19.04
N GLY A 100 -1.45 -9.33 -19.21
CA GLY A 100 -1.03 -8.60 -20.41
C GLY A 100 -1.69 -7.24 -20.62
N PHE A 101 -2.73 -6.87 -19.86
CA PHE A 101 -3.31 -5.52 -19.89
C PHE A 101 -2.55 -4.57 -18.96
N GLY A 102 -2.93 -3.29 -18.97
CA GLY A 102 -2.43 -2.33 -17.99
C GLY A 102 -3.41 -1.19 -17.72
N PHE A 103 -2.91 -0.17 -17.06
CA PHE A 103 -3.59 1.09 -16.82
C PHE A 103 -2.64 2.26 -17.11
N LEU A 104 -3.19 3.45 -17.33
CA LEU A 104 -2.44 4.70 -17.22
C LEU A 104 -2.95 5.49 -16.01
N LYS A 105 -2.06 5.78 -15.07
CA LYS A 105 -2.31 6.71 -13.97
C LYS A 105 -2.06 8.15 -14.44
N PRO A 106 -3.06 9.05 -14.46
CA PRO A 106 -2.88 10.43 -14.93
C PRO A 106 -1.92 11.26 -14.06
N ASP A 107 -1.03 12.04 -14.69
CA ASP A 107 -0.10 12.94 -13.98
C ASP A 107 -0.84 14.04 -13.18
N LEU A 108 -1.96 14.53 -13.72
CA LEU A 108 -2.83 15.55 -13.09
C LEU A 108 -3.85 14.95 -12.11
N GLY A 109 -3.73 13.65 -11.79
CA GLY A 109 -4.72 12.91 -11.01
C GLY A 109 -6.03 12.64 -11.75
N GLY A 110 -6.88 11.81 -11.15
CA GLY A 110 -8.14 11.36 -11.71
C GLY A 110 -8.38 9.87 -11.51
N ALA A 111 -9.23 9.27 -12.34
CA ALA A 111 -9.38 7.83 -12.42
C ALA A 111 -8.47 7.25 -13.51
N ASP A 112 -7.89 6.08 -13.25
CA ASP A 112 -6.97 5.41 -14.17
C ASP A 112 -7.65 4.97 -15.48
N LEU A 113 -6.94 5.11 -16.59
CA LEU A 113 -7.41 4.70 -17.92
C LEU A 113 -7.01 3.24 -18.18
N TYR A 114 -7.95 2.39 -18.61
CA TYR A 114 -7.65 0.99 -18.95
C TYR A 114 -6.91 0.88 -20.29
N LEU A 115 -5.77 0.18 -20.30
CA LEU A 115 -4.97 -0.11 -21.49
C LEU A 115 -5.13 -1.59 -21.84
N SER A 116 -5.69 -1.89 -23.02
CA SER A 116 -5.88 -3.28 -23.45
C SER A 116 -4.54 -3.99 -23.76
N PRO A 117 -4.47 -5.34 -23.76
CA PRO A 117 -3.23 -6.08 -24.04
C PRO A 117 -2.61 -5.83 -25.42
N ARG A 118 -3.34 -5.19 -26.33
CA ARG A 118 -2.79 -4.72 -27.61
C ARG A 118 -2.01 -3.41 -27.46
N GLN A 119 -2.42 -2.53 -26.54
CA GLN A 119 -1.74 -1.26 -26.25
C GLN A 119 -0.41 -1.49 -25.52
N MET A 120 -0.40 -2.41 -24.55
CA MET A 120 0.81 -2.75 -23.76
C MET A 120 2.00 -3.28 -24.59
N ARG A 121 1.80 -3.65 -25.87
CA ARG A 121 2.87 -4.10 -26.78
C ARG A 121 3.80 -3.00 -27.29
N CYS A 122 3.59 -1.74 -26.89
CA CYS A 122 4.40 -0.61 -27.36
C CYS A 122 5.13 0.17 -26.25
N GLY A 123 5.15 -0.36 -25.03
CA GLY A 123 5.82 0.22 -23.86
C GLY A 123 5.97 -0.78 -22.73
N PHE A 124 6.56 -0.35 -21.61
CA PHE A 124 6.78 -1.14 -20.41
C PHE A 124 6.03 -0.61 -19.17
N ASP A 125 6.08 -1.35 -18.06
CA ASP A 125 5.63 -0.88 -16.74
C ASP A 125 6.48 0.32 -16.31
N GLY A 126 5.85 1.42 -15.89
CA GLY A 126 6.52 2.65 -15.49
C GLY A 126 6.81 3.65 -16.60
N ASP A 127 6.69 3.31 -17.89
CA ASP A 127 6.89 4.28 -19.00
C ASP A 127 5.86 5.43 -18.92
N LYS A 128 6.28 6.68 -19.19
CA LYS A 128 5.33 7.80 -19.30
C LYS A 128 4.76 7.87 -20.70
N ALA A 129 3.44 7.82 -20.82
CA ALA A 129 2.74 7.81 -22.09
C ALA A 129 1.68 8.91 -22.21
N LEU A 130 1.43 9.32 -23.44
CA LEU A 130 0.37 10.25 -23.81
C LEU A 130 -0.77 9.46 -24.45
N VAL A 131 -1.91 9.39 -23.75
CA VAL A 131 -3.01 8.47 -24.04
C VAL A 131 -4.28 9.23 -24.38
N ARG A 132 -4.89 8.89 -25.51
CA ARG A 132 -6.22 9.37 -25.92
C ARG A 132 -7.31 8.54 -25.26
N LYS A 133 -8.32 9.16 -24.66
CA LYS A 133 -9.52 8.45 -24.21
C LYS A 133 -10.25 7.88 -25.43
N ALA A 134 -10.46 6.57 -25.46
CA ALA A 134 -11.00 5.83 -26.61
C ALA A 134 -12.50 5.51 -26.48
N GLY A 135 -13.03 5.54 -25.25
CA GLY A 135 -14.44 5.23 -24.96
C GLY A 135 -14.61 4.69 -23.54
N ILE A 136 -15.67 3.91 -23.35
CA ILE A 136 -15.94 3.18 -22.10
C ILE A 136 -16.16 1.71 -22.45
N ASP A 137 -15.40 0.83 -21.82
CA ASP A 137 -15.50 -0.63 -21.90
C ASP A 137 -16.90 -1.12 -21.46
N SER A 138 -17.28 -2.30 -21.93
CA SER A 138 -18.41 -3.11 -21.46
C SER A 138 -18.58 -3.18 -19.92
N ARG A 139 -17.47 -3.02 -19.17
CA ARG A 139 -17.43 -3.01 -17.69
C ARG A 139 -17.50 -1.62 -17.06
N GLY A 140 -17.79 -0.56 -17.82
CA GLY A 140 -17.92 0.82 -17.31
C GLY A 140 -16.59 1.55 -17.07
N ARG A 141 -15.47 1.00 -17.51
CA ARG A 141 -14.11 1.57 -17.35
C ARG A 141 -13.75 2.43 -18.55
N VAL A 142 -13.11 3.59 -18.36
CA VAL A 142 -12.65 4.43 -19.49
C VAL A 142 -11.44 3.75 -20.16
N GLU A 143 -11.51 3.52 -21.47
CA GLU A 143 -10.39 2.93 -22.22
C GLU A 143 -9.42 4.00 -22.74
N GLY A 144 -8.14 3.67 -22.76
CA GLY A 144 -7.05 4.49 -23.30
C GLY A 144 -6.43 3.89 -24.56
N THR A 145 -6.07 4.74 -25.52
CA THR A 145 -5.18 4.41 -26.64
C THR A 145 -3.89 5.21 -26.52
N ILE A 146 -2.74 4.54 -26.44
CA ILE A 146 -1.42 5.16 -26.42
C ILE A 146 -1.18 5.82 -27.79
N VAL A 147 -0.97 7.14 -27.78
CA VAL A 147 -0.65 7.93 -28.98
C VAL A 147 0.87 7.98 -29.17
N ARG A 148 1.62 8.16 -28.08
CA ARG A 148 3.09 8.07 -28.03
C ARG A 148 3.55 7.81 -26.60
N ILE A 149 4.75 7.27 -26.45
CA ILE A 149 5.52 7.37 -25.21
C ILE A 149 6.23 8.74 -25.19
N LEU A 150 6.39 9.29 -23.99
CA LEU A 150 7.04 10.56 -23.70
C LEU A 150 8.44 10.35 -23.12
N GLU A 151 8.58 9.34 -22.25
CA GLU A 151 9.79 8.98 -21.53
C GLU A 151 9.74 7.47 -21.28
N HIS A 152 10.73 6.73 -21.78
CA HIS A 152 10.92 5.33 -21.40
C HIS A 152 11.68 5.28 -20.08
N ASN A 153 11.16 4.54 -19.10
CA ASN A 153 11.79 4.37 -17.79
C ASN A 153 12.40 2.96 -17.64
N THR A 154 11.99 1.99 -18.45
CA THR A 154 12.57 0.65 -18.47
C THR A 154 13.79 0.59 -19.40
N HIS A 155 14.98 0.80 -18.83
CA HIS A 155 16.27 0.68 -19.54
C HIS A 155 16.96 -0.67 -19.30
N GLN A 156 16.74 -1.27 -18.14
CA GLN A 156 17.26 -2.59 -17.76
C GLN A 156 16.08 -3.47 -17.32
N VAL A 157 16.15 -4.76 -17.64
CA VAL A 157 15.16 -5.76 -17.21
C VAL A 157 15.91 -6.99 -16.69
N VAL A 158 15.49 -7.49 -15.53
CA VAL A 158 15.96 -8.77 -14.99
C VAL A 158 15.03 -9.87 -15.44
N GLY A 159 15.59 -11.02 -15.78
CA GLY A 159 14.81 -12.17 -16.20
C GLY A 159 15.65 -13.40 -16.48
N ARG A 160 14.99 -14.46 -16.93
CA ARG A 160 15.60 -15.74 -17.23
C ARG A 160 16.04 -15.78 -18.70
N TYR A 161 17.32 -16.01 -18.93
CA TYR A 161 17.87 -16.22 -20.28
C TYR A 161 17.42 -17.57 -20.82
N GLN A 162 16.78 -17.60 -21.99
CA GLN A 162 16.27 -18.83 -22.60
C GLN A 162 16.49 -18.86 -24.12
N VAL A 163 16.68 -20.06 -24.65
CA VAL A 163 16.91 -20.30 -26.09
C VAL A 163 15.91 -21.34 -26.60
N GLU A 164 14.93 -20.90 -27.39
CA GLU A 164 13.95 -21.77 -28.07
C GLU A 164 14.09 -21.60 -29.59
N GLY A 165 14.11 -22.71 -30.35
CA GLY A 165 14.18 -22.68 -31.81
C GLY A 165 15.45 -22.03 -32.42
N GLY A 166 16.50 -21.82 -31.62
CA GLY A 166 17.71 -21.10 -32.03
C GLY A 166 17.64 -19.58 -31.88
N VAL A 167 16.57 -19.04 -31.28
CA VAL A 167 16.46 -17.63 -30.92
C VAL A 167 16.63 -17.50 -29.40
N ALA A 168 17.52 -16.60 -28.97
CA ALA A 168 17.69 -16.24 -27.58
C ALA A 168 16.72 -15.12 -27.17
N PHE A 169 16.17 -15.21 -25.96
CA PHE A 169 15.31 -14.20 -25.38
C PHE A 169 15.38 -14.21 -23.86
N LEU A 170 15.00 -13.08 -23.26
CA LEU A 170 14.74 -12.96 -21.83
C LEU A 170 13.25 -13.16 -21.58
N ARG A 171 12.88 -14.06 -20.66
CA ARG A 171 11.56 -14.01 -19.99
C ARG A 171 11.68 -13.09 -18.77
N PRO A 172 11.01 -11.92 -18.73
CA PRO A 172 11.12 -10.98 -17.61
C PRO A 172 10.63 -11.57 -16.29
N GLU A 173 11.37 -11.32 -15.21
CA GLU A 173 11.02 -11.77 -13.86
C GLU A 173 9.88 -10.92 -13.25
N SER A 174 9.77 -9.65 -13.67
CA SER A 174 8.64 -8.80 -13.31
C SER A 174 7.40 -9.21 -14.09
N THR A 175 6.44 -9.86 -13.41
CA THR A 175 5.14 -10.27 -13.99
C THR A 175 4.31 -9.12 -14.59
N ARG A 176 4.68 -7.85 -14.36
CA ARG A 176 4.06 -6.68 -15.02
C ARG A 176 4.53 -6.50 -16.47
N ILE A 177 5.63 -7.13 -16.87
CA ILE A 177 6.19 -7.11 -18.22
C ILE A 177 5.89 -8.45 -18.91
N CYS A 178 4.74 -8.52 -19.59
CA CYS A 178 4.26 -9.74 -20.24
C CYS A 178 4.81 -9.97 -21.67
N GLN A 179 5.99 -9.43 -21.99
CA GLN A 179 6.59 -9.51 -23.33
C GLN A 179 8.06 -9.90 -23.25
N ASP A 180 8.41 -11.01 -23.92
CA ASP A 180 9.79 -11.49 -24.00
C ASP A 180 10.67 -10.49 -24.77
N ILE A 181 11.91 -10.30 -24.31
CA ILE A 181 12.89 -9.39 -24.94
C ILE A 181 13.84 -10.24 -25.77
N VAL A 182 13.90 -10.01 -27.07
CA VAL A 182 14.78 -10.77 -27.97
C VAL A 182 16.24 -10.37 -27.72
N ILE A 183 17.12 -11.36 -27.59
CA ILE A 183 18.56 -11.15 -27.44
C ILE A 183 19.20 -11.50 -28.79
N PRO A 184 19.73 -10.52 -29.56
CA PRO A 184 20.38 -10.79 -30.82
C PRO A 184 21.65 -11.63 -30.65
N SER A 185 21.97 -12.47 -31.63
CA SER A 185 23.19 -13.28 -31.61
C SER A 185 24.45 -12.41 -31.50
N GLY A 186 25.37 -12.77 -30.61
CA GLY A 186 26.52 -11.97 -30.21
C GLY A 186 26.23 -10.95 -29.08
N SER A 187 25.03 -10.96 -28.50
CA SER A 187 24.63 -10.10 -27.35
C SER A 187 24.26 -10.90 -26.09
N GLU A 188 24.63 -12.18 -26.03
CA GLU A 188 24.29 -13.14 -24.97
C GLU A 188 25.14 -12.95 -23.69
N GLY A 189 26.22 -12.18 -23.75
CA GLY A 189 27.10 -11.90 -22.60
C GLY A 189 27.85 -13.11 -22.01
N GLY A 190 27.71 -14.30 -22.61
CA GLY A 190 28.21 -15.56 -22.06
C GLY A 190 27.21 -16.29 -21.15
N ALA A 191 25.93 -15.92 -21.16
CA ALA A 191 24.90 -16.55 -20.33
C ALA A 191 24.49 -17.96 -20.82
N ASP A 192 24.34 -18.90 -19.88
CA ASP A 192 23.81 -20.24 -20.15
C ASP A 192 22.28 -20.26 -20.08
N ASN A 193 21.66 -21.12 -20.90
CA ASN A 193 20.22 -21.31 -20.95
C ASN A 193 19.64 -21.73 -19.58
N GLY A 194 18.86 -20.83 -18.96
CA GLY A 194 18.21 -21.02 -17.68
C GLY A 194 18.69 -20.07 -16.57
N GLN A 195 19.82 -19.38 -16.74
CA GLN A 195 20.37 -18.42 -15.78
C GLN A 195 19.53 -17.14 -15.65
N LEU A 196 19.64 -16.47 -14.50
CA LEU A 196 19.12 -15.12 -14.29
C LEU A 196 20.16 -14.08 -14.72
N VAL A 197 19.74 -13.14 -15.55
CA VAL A 197 20.59 -12.11 -16.16
C VAL A 197 19.91 -10.75 -16.16
N VAL A 198 20.71 -9.69 -16.24
CA VAL A 198 20.25 -8.32 -16.48
C VAL A 198 20.48 -7.98 -17.96
N VAL A 199 19.43 -7.56 -18.63
CA VAL A 199 19.46 -7.14 -20.03
C VAL A 199 19.23 -5.63 -20.13
N GLU A 200 20.12 -4.94 -20.82
CA GLU A 200 19.95 -3.55 -21.23
C GLU A 200 19.12 -3.50 -22.53
N ILE A 201 18.05 -2.71 -22.54
CA ILE A 201 17.16 -2.55 -23.69
C ILE A 201 17.83 -1.69 -24.76
N SER A 202 18.28 -2.34 -25.84
CA SER A 202 18.87 -1.69 -27.01
C SER A 202 17.80 -1.14 -27.98
N THR A 203 16.65 -1.80 -28.07
CA THR A 203 15.50 -1.39 -28.89
C THR A 203 14.23 -1.50 -28.07
N GLN A 204 13.55 -0.37 -27.87
CA GLN A 204 12.27 -0.31 -27.16
C GLN A 204 11.13 -0.97 -27.98
N PRO A 205 10.11 -1.55 -27.32
CA PRO A 205 9.04 -2.31 -27.98
C PRO A 205 8.14 -1.41 -28.84
N SER A 206 7.56 -1.97 -29.89
CA SER A 206 6.54 -1.30 -30.70
C SER A 206 5.45 -2.26 -31.16
N TYR A 207 4.34 -1.72 -31.67
CA TYR A 207 3.26 -2.50 -32.28
C TYR A 207 3.68 -3.45 -33.43
N ARG A 208 4.92 -3.34 -33.94
CA ARG A 208 5.48 -4.17 -35.02
C ARG A 208 6.80 -4.87 -34.68
N THR A 209 7.46 -4.50 -33.59
CA THR A 209 8.80 -5.01 -33.23
C THR A 209 8.82 -5.36 -31.74
N PRO A 210 9.24 -6.56 -31.34
CA PRO A 210 9.49 -6.85 -29.93
C PRO A 210 10.61 -5.96 -29.40
N ALA A 211 10.71 -5.84 -28.08
CA ALA A 211 11.89 -5.26 -27.46
C ALA A 211 13.13 -6.11 -27.79
N GLN A 212 14.30 -5.46 -27.91
CA GLN A 212 15.58 -6.13 -28.06
C GLN A 212 16.57 -5.63 -27.03
N GLY A 213 17.50 -6.47 -26.60
CA GLY A 213 18.50 -6.08 -25.61
C GLY A 213 19.77 -6.92 -25.64
N ARG A 214 20.76 -6.49 -24.85
CA ARG A 214 22.03 -7.19 -24.62
C ARG A 214 22.16 -7.58 -23.16
N VAL A 215 22.71 -8.76 -22.88
CA VAL A 215 23.09 -9.13 -21.51
C VAL A 215 24.25 -8.24 -21.07
N ILE A 216 24.14 -7.62 -19.90
CA ILE A 216 25.19 -6.78 -19.30
C ILE A 216 25.76 -7.36 -18.00
N GLU A 217 25.00 -8.21 -17.31
CA GLU A 217 25.33 -8.79 -16.02
C GLU A 217 24.66 -10.17 -15.93
N ILE A 218 25.39 -11.18 -15.44
CA ILE A 218 24.86 -12.51 -15.13
C ILE A 218 24.77 -12.58 -13.61
N LEU A 219 23.56 -12.69 -13.06
CA LEU A 219 23.33 -12.76 -11.61
C LEU A 219 23.62 -14.17 -11.08
N GLY A 220 23.42 -15.19 -11.91
CA GLY A 220 23.77 -16.58 -11.61
C GLY A 220 22.66 -17.55 -11.97
N ASP A 221 22.63 -18.70 -11.28
CA ASP A 221 21.51 -19.62 -11.36
C ASP A 221 20.33 -19.14 -10.49
N HIS A 222 19.10 -19.49 -10.87
CA HIS A 222 17.86 -19.12 -10.17
C HIS A 222 17.72 -19.69 -8.74
N LEU A 223 18.67 -20.51 -8.30
CA LEU A 223 18.76 -21.13 -6.97
C LEU A 223 20.00 -20.66 -6.16
N ALA A 224 20.74 -19.66 -6.66
CA ALA A 224 21.92 -19.11 -5.98
C ALA A 224 21.50 -18.13 -4.86
N PRO A 225 21.92 -18.34 -3.58
CA PRO A 225 21.49 -17.49 -2.48
C PRO A 225 21.91 -16.02 -2.62
N GLY A 226 20.96 -15.10 -2.41
CA GLY A 226 21.13 -13.65 -2.49
C GLY A 226 20.64 -13.05 -3.82
N VAL A 227 20.48 -13.85 -4.87
CA VAL A 227 19.98 -13.37 -6.18
C VAL A 227 18.56 -12.83 -6.07
N GLU A 228 17.73 -13.38 -5.17
CA GLU A 228 16.37 -12.90 -4.90
C GLU A 228 16.33 -11.42 -4.45
N ILE A 229 17.36 -10.96 -3.72
CA ILE A 229 17.48 -9.57 -3.27
C ILE A 229 17.88 -8.65 -4.44
N ASP A 230 18.90 -9.04 -5.22
CA ASP A 230 19.36 -8.29 -6.40
C ASP A 230 18.27 -8.16 -7.48
N VAL A 231 17.50 -9.24 -7.66
CA VAL A 231 16.30 -9.29 -8.50
C VAL A 231 15.23 -8.33 -8.00
N ALA A 232 14.87 -8.36 -6.71
CA ALA A 232 13.83 -7.50 -6.15
C ALA A 232 14.23 -6.01 -6.21
N ILE A 233 15.49 -5.68 -5.89
CA ILE A 233 16.02 -4.32 -5.97
C ILE A 233 15.85 -3.73 -7.38
N ARG A 234 16.21 -4.51 -8.42
CA ARG A 234 16.08 -4.10 -9.82
C ARG A 234 14.62 -4.08 -10.29
N ASN A 235 13.82 -5.13 -10.02
CA ASN A 235 12.41 -5.25 -10.41
C ASN A 235 11.52 -4.12 -9.85
N TYR A 236 11.77 -3.68 -8.62
CA TYR A 236 11.02 -2.59 -7.98
C TYR A 236 11.64 -1.20 -8.21
N GLY A 237 12.77 -1.09 -8.92
CA GLY A 237 13.45 0.18 -9.18
C GLY A 237 13.93 0.87 -7.89
N ILE A 238 14.53 0.10 -6.97
CA ILE A 238 15.08 0.61 -5.71
C ILE A 238 16.48 1.18 -5.96
N PRO A 239 16.74 2.48 -5.67
CA PRO A 239 18.06 3.06 -5.82
C PRO A 239 19.00 2.48 -4.76
N HIS A 240 20.00 1.71 -5.22
CA HIS A 240 20.97 1.02 -4.37
C HIS A 240 22.39 1.55 -4.60
N GLU A 241 22.78 1.79 -5.86
CA GLU A 241 24.03 2.47 -6.23
C GLU A 241 24.14 3.90 -5.67
N TRP A 242 25.35 4.32 -5.32
CA TRP A 242 25.66 5.68 -4.89
C TRP A 242 26.22 6.51 -6.05
N PRO A 243 25.58 7.63 -6.46
CA PRO A 243 26.14 8.54 -7.46
C PRO A 243 27.50 9.10 -7.01
N GLU A 244 28.41 9.35 -7.96
CA GLU A 244 29.75 9.91 -7.70
C GLU A 244 29.69 11.19 -6.83
N ALA A 245 28.75 12.09 -7.12
CA ALA A 245 28.55 13.32 -6.35
C ALA A 245 28.09 13.08 -4.89
N VAL A 246 27.54 11.91 -4.57
CA VAL A 246 27.20 11.48 -3.20
C VAL A 246 28.41 10.88 -2.52
N GLN A 247 29.20 10.05 -3.22
CA GLN A 247 30.46 9.49 -2.71
C GLN A 247 31.43 10.64 -2.36
N ALA A 248 31.71 11.52 -3.32
CA ALA A 248 32.55 12.70 -3.16
C ALA A 248 31.98 13.79 -2.20
N ALA A 249 30.78 13.59 -1.65
CA ALA A 249 30.24 14.35 -0.52
C ALA A 249 30.41 13.60 0.81
N ALA A 250 30.23 12.27 0.81
CA ALA A 250 30.45 11.39 1.94
C ALA A 250 31.93 11.37 2.40
N ASP A 251 32.87 11.33 1.45
CA ASP A 251 34.32 11.29 1.71
C ASP A 251 34.87 12.54 2.43
N ARG A 252 34.08 13.61 2.51
CA ARG A 252 34.43 14.85 3.21
C ARG A 252 34.23 14.75 4.73
N PHE A 253 33.49 13.75 5.20
CA PHE A 253 33.16 13.61 6.61
C PHE A 253 34.28 12.93 7.40
N ALA A 254 34.94 13.71 8.27
CA ALA A 254 35.82 13.14 9.28
C ALA A 254 35.02 12.30 10.30
N PRO A 255 35.57 11.20 10.85
CA PRO A 255 34.88 10.33 11.81
C PRO A 255 34.70 10.96 13.21
N LYS A 256 35.05 12.25 13.37
CA LYS A 256 34.90 13.04 14.61
C LYS A 256 34.15 14.34 14.29
N ILE A 257 33.34 14.78 15.23
CA ILE A 257 32.59 16.04 15.13
C ILE A 257 33.54 17.23 15.30
N GLU A 258 33.37 18.24 14.45
CA GLU A 258 34.09 19.50 14.54
C GLU A 258 33.65 20.30 15.78
N GLU A 259 34.59 20.92 16.50
CA GLU A 259 34.28 21.74 17.68
C GLU A 259 33.33 22.91 17.34
N ALA A 260 33.44 23.46 16.13
CA ALA A 260 32.53 24.49 15.61
C ALA A 260 31.06 24.02 15.55
N ALA A 261 30.81 22.73 15.28
CA ALA A 261 29.48 22.16 15.23
C ALA A 261 28.84 21.92 16.61
N LEU A 262 29.65 21.95 17.69
CA LEU A 262 29.18 21.90 19.08
C LEU A 262 28.65 23.25 19.57
N LYS A 263 29.14 24.36 19.00
CA LYS A 263 28.79 25.71 19.44
C LYS A 263 27.29 26.00 19.26
N GLY A 264 26.69 26.65 20.27
CA GLY A 264 25.29 27.08 20.24
C GLY A 264 24.26 26.00 20.56
N ARG A 265 24.70 24.83 21.03
CA ARG A 265 23.86 23.67 21.39
C ARG A 265 23.69 23.53 22.91
N ILE A 266 22.61 22.86 23.32
CA ILE A 266 22.42 22.43 24.71
C ILE A 266 23.32 21.22 24.99
N ASP A 267 24.14 21.29 26.04
CA ASP A 267 24.96 20.16 26.49
C ASP A 267 24.14 19.22 27.38
N LEU A 268 23.95 17.98 26.91
CA LEU A 268 23.28 16.90 27.61
C LEU A 268 24.22 15.71 27.88
N ARG A 269 25.53 15.86 27.63
CA ARG A 269 26.55 14.78 27.78
C ARG A 269 26.72 14.30 29.22
N GLY A 270 26.24 15.05 30.20
CA GLY A 270 26.22 14.66 31.62
C GLY A 270 24.96 13.90 32.06
N LEU A 271 24.01 13.62 31.16
CA LEU A 271 22.84 12.78 31.44
C LEU A 271 23.08 11.34 30.95
N PRO A 272 22.68 10.30 31.72
CA PRO A 272 22.82 8.90 31.32
C PRO A 272 21.76 8.52 30.27
N LEU A 273 21.89 9.10 29.08
CA LEU A 273 21.16 8.74 27.87
C LEU A 273 21.66 7.38 27.35
N CYS A 274 20.77 6.54 26.84
CA CYS A 274 21.11 5.24 26.23
C CYS A 274 20.28 5.00 24.96
N THR A 275 20.80 4.16 24.06
CA THR A 275 20.04 3.60 22.93
C THR A 275 19.58 2.18 23.29
N ILE A 276 18.42 1.76 22.80
CA ILE A 276 17.84 0.44 23.08
C ILE A 276 17.29 -0.12 21.76
N ASP A 277 18.04 -1.05 21.18
CA ASP A 277 17.90 -1.43 19.77
C ASP A 277 17.80 -2.96 19.58
N GLY A 278 17.62 -3.40 18.34
CA GLY A 278 17.82 -4.82 17.97
C GLY A 278 19.30 -5.20 18.01
N GLU A 279 19.59 -6.48 18.27
CA GLU A 279 20.95 -7.02 18.37
C GLU A 279 21.83 -6.63 17.17
N ASP A 280 21.28 -6.72 15.95
CA ASP A 280 21.97 -6.51 14.68
C ASP A 280 22.06 -5.03 14.23
N ALA A 281 21.37 -4.11 14.91
CA ALA A 281 21.24 -2.71 14.50
C ALA A 281 22.57 -1.92 14.66
N LYS A 282 22.81 -0.96 13.75
CA LYS A 282 24.02 -0.11 13.69
C LYS A 282 23.70 1.39 13.54
N ASP A 283 22.52 1.67 13.03
CA ASP A 283 21.90 2.95 12.70
C ASP A 283 21.03 3.46 13.88
N PHE A 284 21.66 3.77 15.01
CA PHE A 284 20.97 4.20 16.24
C PHE A 284 20.40 5.62 16.08
N ASP A 285 19.13 5.70 15.65
CA ASP A 285 18.39 6.94 15.42
C ASP A 285 18.06 7.71 16.71
N ASP A 286 17.78 7.01 17.82
CA ASP A 286 17.24 7.60 19.05
C ASP A 286 17.96 7.15 20.33
N ALA A 287 17.95 8.05 21.33
CA ALA A 287 18.45 7.81 22.67
C ALA A 287 17.50 8.41 23.72
N ILE A 288 17.23 7.67 24.79
CA ILE A 288 16.27 8.07 25.84
C ILE A 288 16.91 8.29 27.21
N TYR A 289 16.31 9.19 27.99
CA TYR A 289 16.58 9.41 29.41
C TYR A 289 15.28 9.80 30.13
N CYS A 290 15.06 9.23 31.32
CA CYS A 290 13.88 9.53 32.14
C CYS A 290 14.26 9.81 33.60
N GLU A 291 13.61 10.78 34.23
CA GLU A 291 13.72 11.06 35.67
C GLU A 291 12.35 11.31 36.33
N ARG A 292 12.14 10.78 37.54
CA ARG A 292 10.98 11.15 38.39
C ARG A 292 11.11 12.61 38.86
N ARG A 293 10.03 13.38 38.74
CA ARG A 293 10.02 14.82 39.10
C ARG A 293 9.57 15.03 40.55
N LYS A 294 10.21 15.98 41.25
CA LYS A 294 9.94 16.32 42.68
C LYS A 294 8.49 16.71 43.03
N ARG A 295 7.63 16.96 42.03
CA ARG A 295 6.20 17.30 42.19
C ARG A 295 5.26 16.23 41.60
N GLY A 296 5.77 15.00 41.40
CA GLY A 296 5.06 13.93 40.71
C GLY A 296 5.18 14.00 39.19
N GLY A 297 4.89 12.87 38.54
CA GLY A 297 5.15 12.66 37.12
C GLY A 297 6.65 12.52 36.80
N TRP A 298 6.98 12.54 35.52
CA TRP A 298 8.30 12.27 34.99
C TRP A 298 8.77 13.36 34.03
N ARG A 299 10.06 13.43 33.79
CA ARG A 299 10.66 14.13 32.66
C ARG A 299 11.25 13.08 31.75
N LEU A 300 10.89 13.12 30.47
CA LEU A 300 11.40 12.26 29.42
C LEU A 300 12.16 13.14 28.42
N ILE A 301 13.42 12.79 28.15
CA ILE A 301 14.19 13.36 27.05
C ILE A 301 14.33 12.28 25.99
N VAL A 302 13.92 12.61 24.77
CA VAL A 302 14.15 11.81 23.56
C VAL A 302 15.11 12.61 22.68
N ALA A 303 16.33 12.11 22.50
CA ALA A 303 17.35 12.73 21.66
C ALA A 303 17.46 11.97 20.34
N ILE A 304 17.22 12.63 19.20
CA ILE A 304 17.23 12.01 17.88
C ILE A 304 18.46 12.47 17.09
N ALA A 305 19.06 11.55 16.32
CA ALA A 305 20.18 11.79 15.41
C ALA A 305 20.01 13.05 14.54
N ASP A 306 21.00 13.95 14.58
CA ASP A 306 20.92 15.25 13.88
C ASP A 306 21.27 15.16 12.38
N VAL A 307 20.55 14.32 11.64
CA VAL A 307 20.76 14.11 10.20
C VAL A 307 20.61 15.42 9.40
N SER A 308 19.69 16.30 9.81
CA SER A 308 19.51 17.62 9.18
C SER A 308 20.69 18.60 9.40
N HIS A 309 21.68 18.23 10.20
CA HIS A 309 22.96 18.94 10.27
C HIS A 309 23.88 18.57 9.10
N TYR A 310 23.98 17.28 8.77
CA TYR A 310 24.90 16.77 7.74
C TYR A 310 24.28 16.80 6.34
N VAL A 311 22.98 16.52 6.23
CA VAL A 311 22.24 16.49 4.95
C VAL A 311 21.47 17.81 4.78
N ARG A 312 22.07 18.78 4.07
CA ARG A 312 21.44 20.08 3.78
C ARG A 312 20.49 19.98 2.59
N PRO A 313 19.39 20.76 2.56
CA PRO A 313 18.49 20.82 1.41
C PRO A 313 19.23 21.10 0.10
N LEU A 314 18.89 20.37 -0.96
CA LEU A 314 19.44 20.47 -2.32
C LEU A 314 20.90 20.01 -2.53
N ASP A 315 21.64 19.61 -1.48
CA ASP A 315 22.94 18.94 -1.65
C ASP A 315 22.77 17.54 -2.28
N ALA A 316 23.84 16.97 -2.85
CA ALA A 316 23.79 15.64 -3.48
C ALA A 316 23.23 14.54 -2.56
N LEU A 317 23.60 14.59 -1.27
CA LEU A 317 23.07 13.71 -0.23
C LEU A 317 21.55 13.83 -0.04
N ASP A 318 21.00 15.04 -0.19
CA ASP A 318 19.56 15.30 -0.07
C ASP A 318 18.78 14.84 -1.30
N VAL A 319 19.36 15.03 -2.49
CA VAL A 319 18.78 14.57 -3.75
C VAL A 319 18.65 13.05 -3.77
N GLU A 320 19.70 12.32 -3.36
CA GLU A 320 19.66 10.85 -3.28
C GLU A 320 18.80 10.35 -2.10
N ALA A 321 18.85 10.99 -0.93
CA ALA A 321 17.96 10.66 0.19
C ALA A 321 16.49 10.86 -0.15
N ARG A 322 16.14 11.92 -0.90
CA ARG A 322 14.79 12.14 -1.47
C ARG A 322 14.43 11.00 -2.43
N LYS A 323 15.30 10.66 -3.39
CA LYS A 323 15.07 9.63 -4.41
C LYS A 323 14.85 8.23 -3.80
N ARG A 324 15.59 7.89 -2.73
CA ARG A 324 15.40 6.66 -1.94
C ARG A 324 14.13 6.73 -1.09
N GLY A 325 13.92 7.83 -0.38
CA GLY A 325 12.75 8.15 0.46
C GLY A 325 12.76 7.48 1.84
N ASN A 326 13.24 6.24 1.90
CA ASN A 326 13.48 5.48 3.12
C ASN A 326 14.55 4.40 2.87
N SER A 327 15.12 3.85 3.95
CA SER A 327 15.91 2.62 3.88
C SER A 327 15.01 1.43 3.56
N VAL A 328 15.55 0.40 2.93
CA VAL A 328 14.87 -0.88 2.65
C VAL A 328 15.60 -1.99 3.40
N TYR A 329 14.89 -2.71 4.27
CA TYR A 329 15.45 -3.77 5.11
C TYR A 329 14.99 -5.13 4.59
N PHE A 330 15.86 -5.78 3.79
CA PHE A 330 15.70 -7.17 3.40
C PHE A 330 16.24 -8.10 4.51
N PRO A 331 15.97 -9.41 4.47
CA PRO A 331 16.66 -10.37 5.33
C PRO A 331 18.19 -10.28 5.15
N GLU A 332 18.92 -10.09 6.25
CA GLU A 332 20.38 -9.87 6.34
C GLU A 332 21.01 -8.72 5.52
N PHE A 333 20.26 -8.06 4.63
CA PHE A 333 20.75 -6.98 3.77
C PHE A 333 19.92 -5.70 3.88
N VAL A 334 20.57 -4.54 3.87
CA VAL A 334 19.91 -3.23 3.95
C VAL A 334 20.37 -2.35 2.80
N VAL A 335 19.42 -1.73 2.10
CA VAL A 335 19.69 -0.60 1.20
C VAL A 335 19.41 0.69 1.99
N PRO A 336 20.42 1.35 2.58
CA PRO A 336 20.18 2.50 3.43
C PRO A 336 19.82 3.76 2.64
N MET A 337 19.04 4.65 3.26
CA MET A 337 18.70 5.96 2.69
C MET A 337 19.91 6.89 2.57
N LEU A 338 20.93 6.70 3.42
CA LEU A 338 22.12 7.54 3.54
C LEU A 338 23.40 6.68 3.50
N PRO A 339 24.56 7.22 3.05
CA PRO A 339 25.83 6.51 3.10
C PRO A 339 26.25 6.12 4.54
N GLU A 340 26.94 4.99 4.67
CA GLU A 340 27.22 4.36 5.98
C GLU A 340 28.05 5.25 6.93
N VAL A 341 28.93 6.10 6.39
CA VAL A 341 29.72 7.07 7.17
C VAL A 341 28.83 8.05 7.94
N LEU A 342 27.61 8.32 7.43
CA LEU A 342 26.58 9.04 8.15
C LEU A 342 25.69 8.08 8.96
N SER A 343 25.06 7.10 8.33
CA SER A 343 24.02 6.27 8.98
C SER A 343 24.55 5.51 10.20
N ASN A 344 25.73 4.90 10.08
CA ASN A 344 26.35 4.06 11.10
C ASN A 344 27.43 4.85 11.89
N GLY A 345 27.97 5.90 11.28
CA GLY A 345 29.04 6.74 11.84
C GLY A 345 28.54 8.00 12.56
N LEU A 346 28.45 9.12 11.84
CA LEU A 346 28.25 10.47 12.42
C LEU A 346 26.82 10.78 12.90
N CYS A 347 25.80 10.14 12.33
CA CYS A 347 24.41 10.29 12.75
C CYS A 347 24.04 9.30 13.86
N SER A 348 24.43 8.02 13.73
CA SER A 348 24.19 6.99 14.74
C SER A 348 24.70 7.42 16.11
N LEU A 349 23.82 7.32 17.12
CA LEU A 349 24.01 7.77 18.51
C LEU A 349 24.89 6.80 19.33
N ASN A 350 26.01 6.41 18.71
CA ASN A 350 27.00 5.44 19.21
C ASN A 350 27.45 5.67 20.67
N PRO A 351 27.74 4.60 21.42
CA PRO A 351 28.09 4.67 22.83
C PRO A 351 29.46 5.30 23.08
N ASN A 352 29.57 6.01 24.20
CA ASN A 352 30.76 6.68 24.76
C ASN A 352 31.42 7.75 23.86
N VAL A 353 30.79 8.14 22.75
CA VAL A 353 31.22 9.22 21.86
C VAL A 353 30.23 10.38 21.86
N ASP A 354 30.73 11.60 21.68
CA ASP A 354 29.87 12.77 21.53
C ASP A 354 29.11 12.69 20.20
N ARG A 355 27.82 13.05 20.21
CA ARG A 355 26.93 13.03 19.04
C ARG A 355 26.02 14.25 19.00
N LEU A 356 25.76 14.74 17.79
CA LEU A 356 24.84 15.84 17.54
C LEU A 356 23.40 15.29 17.53
N ALA A 357 22.50 15.93 18.29
CA ALA A 357 21.11 15.53 18.37
C ALA A 357 20.15 16.72 18.18
N LEU A 358 18.93 16.43 17.74
CA LEU A 358 17.76 17.28 17.90
C LEU A 358 16.88 16.63 18.98
N ALA A 359 16.84 17.25 20.17
CA ALA A 359 16.24 16.66 21.36
C ALA A 359 14.83 17.22 21.65
N CYS A 360 13.97 16.38 22.21
CA CYS A 360 12.65 16.72 22.74
C CYS A 360 12.63 16.50 24.27
N ASP A 361 12.60 17.60 25.04
CA ASP A 361 12.52 17.58 26.51
C ASP A 361 11.06 17.75 26.98
N MET A 362 10.47 16.67 27.47
CA MET A 362 9.05 16.54 27.83
C MET A 362 8.86 16.41 29.35
N ASN A 363 7.93 17.18 29.92
CA ASN A 363 7.41 16.96 31.27
C ASN A 363 6.05 16.25 31.18
N ILE A 364 5.93 15.09 31.80
CA ILE A 364 4.76 14.22 31.75
C ILE A 364 4.12 14.15 33.15
N SER A 365 2.79 14.15 33.23
CA SER A 365 2.06 14.06 34.50
C SER A 365 2.14 12.65 35.10
N ALA A 366 1.70 12.49 36.34
CA ALA A 366 1.55 11.16 36.96
C ALA A 366 0.54 10.23 36.25
N ALA A 367 -0.27 10.78 35.33
CA ALA A 367 -1.26 10.05 34.53
C ALA A 367 -0.83 9.85 33.05
N GLY A 368 0.45 10.05 32.71
CA GLY A 368 0.95 9.89 31.34
C GLY A 368 0.68 11.06 30.38
N ALA A 369 -0.03 12.12 30.81
CA ALA A 369 -0.31 13.27 29.96
C ALA A 369 0.90 14.22 29.82
N VAL A 370 1.36 14.49 28.60
CA VAL A 370 2.43 15.49 28.34
C VAL A 370 1.96 16.91 28.67
N THR A 371 2.58 17.52 29.69
CA THR A 371 2.22 18.85 30.23
C THR A 371 3.03 20.00 29.63
N ARG A 372 4.29 19.75 29.24
CA ARG A 372 5.18 20.69 28.55
C ARG A 372 6.15 19.90 27.68
N TYR A 373 6.50 20.42 26.52
CA TYR A 373 7.57 19.90 25.68
C TYR A 373 8.41 21.07 25.14
N ARG A 374 9.70 20.83 24.88
CA ARG A 374 10.61 21.76 24.17
C ARG A 374 11.51 21.02 23.20
N PHE A 375 11.85 21.67 22.09
CA PHE A 375 12.84 21.18 21.12
C PHE A 375 14.11 22.04 21.14
N CYS A 376 15.29 21.41 21.04
CA CYS A 376 16.58 22.10 20.97
C CYS A 376 17.63 21.34 20.13
N ASP A 377 18.50 22.10 19.47
CA ASP A 377 19.76 21.57 18.94
C ASP A 377 20.68 21.24 20.14
N ALA A 378 21.09 19.98 20.28
CA ALA A 378 21.81 19.47 21.44
C ALA A 378 23.09 18.71 21.05
N VAL A 379 23.98 18.51 22.03
CA VAL A 379 25.04 17.49 22.00
C VAL A 379 24.80 16.49 23.13
N ILE A 380 24.87 15.20 22.80
CA ILE A 380 24.72 14.10 23.74
C ILE A 380 25.97 13.22 23.76
N ARG A 381 26.05 12.34 24.75
CA ARG A 381 26.95 11.17 24.74
C ARG A 381 26.11 9.99 25.20
N SER A 382 25.87 9.01 24.33
CA SER A 382 25.20 7.78 24.75
C SER A 382 26.10 7.04 25.73
N HIS A 383 25.57 6.68 26.89
CA HIS A 383 26.33 6.02 27.96
C HIS A 383 26.36 4.50 27.80
N ALA A 384 25.36 3.93 27.11
CA ALA A 384 25.26 2.52 26.77
C ALA A 384 24.45 2.33 25.47
N ARG A 385 24.87 1.35 24.66
CA ARG A 385 24.07 0.72 23.61
C ARG A 385 23.53 -0.57 24.18
N LEU A 386 22.22 -0.65 24.37
CA LEU A 386 21.53 -1.80 24.98
C LEU A 386 20.70 -2.51 23.92
N THR A 387 20.30 -3.75 24.17
CA THR A 387 19.31 -4.45 23.32
C THR A 387 17.95 -4.58 23.96
N TYR A 388 16.89 -4.72 23.15
CA TYR A 388 15.56 -5.05 23.63
C TYR A 388 15.54 -6.35 24.45
N THR A 389 16.42 -7.31 24.17
CA THR A 389 16.57 -8.54 24.97
C THR A 389 17.11 -8.22 26.37
N GLN A 390 18.27 -7.53 26.44
CA GLN A 390 18.91 -7.18 27.71
C GLN A 390 18.02 -6.31 28.62
N VAL A 391 17.34 -5.32 28.04
CA VAL A 391 16.42 -4.46 28.80
C VAL A 391 15.14 -5.23 29.15
N GLY A 392 14.61 -6.06 28.25
CA GLY A 392 13.44 -6.91 28.52
C GLY A 392 13.64 -7.84 29.72
N GLU A 393 14.78 -8.54 29.78
CA GLU A 393 15.19 -9.35 30.93
C GLU A 393 15.26 -8.54 32.22
N TYR A 394 15.88 -7.35 32.17
CA TYR A 394 16.03 -6.50 33.35
C TYR A 394 14.69 -5.97 33.86
N LEU A 395 13.80 -5.51 32.97
CA LEU A 395 12.46 -5.05 33.34
C LEU A 395 11.63 -6.18 33.96
N GLN A 396 11.63 -7.37 33.33
CA GLN A 396 10.99 -8.56 33.92
C GLN A 396 11.59 -8.90 35.30
N SER A 397 12.90 -8.76 35.50
CA SER A 397 13.54 -9.05 36.79
C SER A 397 13.09 -8.11 37.92
N LEU A 398 12.66 -6.87 37.62
CA LEU A 398 12.11 -5.93 38.61
C LEU A 398 10.77 -6.40 39.20
N ASP A 399 9.95 -7.06 38.39
CA ASP A 399 8.66 -7.61 38.81
C ASP A 399 8.82 -8.95 39.57
N THR A 400 9.96 -9.64 39.38
CA THR A 400 10.28 -10.85 40.16
C THR A 400 10.80 -10.51 41.56
N LYS A 401 10.46 -11.35 42.55
CA LYS A 401 11.03 -11.26 43.91
C LYS A 401 12.43 -11.88 44.04
N ASN A 402 13.14 -12.14 42.93
CA ASN A 402 14.44 -12.81 42.95
C ASN A 402 15.59 -11.79 42.94
N ALA A 403 16.06 -11.43 44.15
CA ALA A 403 17.15 -10.48 44.33
C ALA A 403 18.49 -10.89 43.67
N ALA A 404 18.72 -12.18 43.42
CA ALA A 404 19.93 -12.64 42.72
C ALA A 404 19.85 -12.31 41.21
N GLN A 405 18.76 -12.71 40.56
CA GLN A 405 18.51 -12.41 39.14
C GLN A 405 18.45 -10.90 38.87
N LEU A 406 17.78 -10.13 39.74
CA LEU A 406 17.74 -8.67 39.63
C LEU A 406 19.13 -8.03 39.76
N LYS A 407 19.98 -8.51 40.66
CA LYS A 407 21.37 -8.01 40.80
C LYS A 407 22.19 -8.29 39.54
N GLU A 408 22.02 -9.46 38.95
CA GLU A 408 22.73 -9.89 37.74
C GLU A 408 22.27 -9.10 36.49
N ALA A 409 20.95 -8.99 36.28
CA ALA A 409 20.39 -8.22 35.17
C ALA A 409 20.70 -6.72 35.28
N ARG A 410 20.65 -6.14 36.49
CA ARG A 410 21.10 -4.76 36.74
C ARG A 410 22.59 -4.58 36.40
N ALA A 411 23.43 -5.58 36.68
CA ALA A 411 24.84 -5.54 36.31
C ALA A 411 25.06 -5.64 34.78
N ARG A 412 24.25 -6.43 34.05
CA ARG A 412 24.28 -6.47 32.58
C ARG A 412 23.95 -5.10 31.95
N VAL A 413 22.89 -4.45 32.43
CA VAL A 413 22.32 -3.25 31.78
C VAL A 413 22.97 -1.95 32.25
N ALA A 414 23.38 -1.85 33.52
CA ALA A 414 23.92 -0.61 34.09
C ALA A 414 25.40 -0.70 34.52
N ALA A 415 25.97 -1.91 34.65
CA ALA A 415 27.35 -2.14 35.08
C ALA A 415 27.79 -1.23 36.25
N ASN A 416 28.73 -0.31 36.00
CA ASN A 416 29.28 0.63 37.00
C ASN A 416 28.54 1.99 37.05
N GLN A 417 27.43 2.15 36.33
CA GLN A 417 26.65 3.39 36.21
C GLN A 417 25.25 3.25 36.86
N PRO A 418 25.13 3.32 38.19
CA PRO A 418 23.85 3.07 38.88
C PRO A 418 22.72 4.04 38.48
N GLN A 419 23.06 5.23 37.95
CA GLN A 419 22.11 6.21 37.44
C GLN A 419 21.37 5.74 36.17
N LEU A 420 22.01 4.92 35.32
CA LEU A 420 21.38 4.38 34.11
C LEU A 420 20.26 3.39 34.47
N ALA A 421 20.49 2.51 35.44
CA ALA A 421 19.45 1.65 36.00
C ALA A 421 18.25 2.48 36.51
N THR A 422 18.49 3.55 37.26
CA THR A 422 17.40 4.40 37.78
C THR A 422 16.68 5.23 36.71
N ALA A 423 17.35 5.55 35.60
CA ALA A 423 16.70 6.15 34.44
C ALA A 423 15.78 5.15 33.72
N LEU A 424 16.19 3.88 33.61
CA LEU A 424 15.38 2.80 33.02
C LEU A 424 14.22 2.37 33.92
N GLU A 425 14.44 2.26 35.24
CA GLU A 425 13.40 2.10 36.26
C GLU A 425 12.35 3.22 36.12
N SER A 426 12.79 4.48 36.04
CA SER A 426 11.91 5.64 35.83
C SER A 426 11.16 5.59 34.49
N ALA A 427 11.77 5.05 33.44
CA ALA A 427 11.16 4.93 32.11
C ALA A 427 10.11 3.80 32.07
N TYR A 428 10.29 2.71 32.81
CA TYR A 428 9.32 1.61 32.90
C TYR A 428 8.05 2.03 33.65
N GLU A 429 8.20 2.75 34.76
CA GLU A 429 7.07 3.35 35.48
C GLU A 429 6.28 4.35 34.59
N LEU A 430 6.99 5.14 33.79
CA LEU A 430 6.41 6.06 32.83
C LEU A 430 5.68 5.31 31.69
N PHE A 431 6.26 4.22 31.19
CA PHE A 431 5.63 3.35 30.17
C PHE A 431 4.25 2.86 30.64
N HIS A 432 4.13 2.35 31.86
CA HIS A 432 2.83 1.94 32.42
C HIS A 432 1.81 3.09 32.48
N ALA A 433 2.25 4.31 32.81
CA ALA A 433 1.37 5.49 32.81
C ALA A 433 0.96 5.94 31.38
N LEU A 434 1.88 5.87 30.42
CA LEU A 434 1.60 6.14 29.00
C LEU A 434 0.64 5.09 28.41
N ARG A 435 0.79 3.82 28.82
CA ARG A 435 -0.04 2.70 28.39
C ARG A 435 -1.49 2.85 28.85
N ALA A 436 -1.73 3.16 30.12
CA ALA A 436 -3.07 3.50 30.62
C ALA A 436 -3.68 4.69 29.85
N GLN A 437 -2.87 5.71 29.54
CA GLN A 437 -3.29 6.88 28.76
C GLN A 437 -3.53 6.57 27.25
N ARG A 438 -2.99 5.45 26.72
CA ARG A 438 -3.28 4.89 25.39
C ARG A 438 -4.60 4.14 25.35
N GLU A 439 -4.89 3.38 26.40
CA GLU A 439 -6.15 2.65 26.56
C GLU A 439 -7.34 3.58 26.84
N GLU A 440 -7.21 4.60 27.71
CA GLU A 440 -8.24 5.63 27.93
C GLU A 440 -8.58 6.40 26.64
N ARG A 441 -7.58 6.64 25.80
CA ARG A 441 -7.73 7.31 24.49
C ARG A 441 -8.43 6.43 23.45
N GLY A 442 -8.59 5.14 23.72
CA GLY A 442 -9.17 4.17 22.80
C GLY A 442 -8.30 3.88 21.57
N ALA A 443 -6.98 3.99 21.70
CA ALA A 443 -6.07 3.55 20.65
C ALA A 443 -6.21 2.04 20.43
N ILE A 444 -6.14 1.62 19.17
CA ILE A 444 -6.30 0.23 18.77
C ILE A 444 -4.93 -0.45 18.81
N ASP A 445 -4.85 -1.58 19.49
CA ASP A 445 -3.71 -2.50 19.46
C ASP A 445 -4.20 -3.81 18.83
N PHE A 446 -3.42 -4.33 17.89
CA PHE A 446 -3.65 -5.65 17.31
C PHE A 446 -2.43 -6.50 17.59
N GLU A 447 -2.64 -7.68 18.17
CA GLU A 447 -1.59 -8.68 18.30
C GLU A 447 -1.37 -9.32 16.94
N THR A 448 -0.22 -9.02 16.32
CA THR A 448 0.21 -9.58 15.05
C THR A 448 1.51 -10.33 15.28
N VAL A 449 1.57 -11.58 14.80
CA VAL A 449 2.78 -12.40 14.89
C VAL A 449 3.67 -12.08 13.70
N GLU A 450 4.64 -11.20 13.91
CA GLU A 450 5.75 -10.98 12.98
C GLU A 450 6.75 -12.15 13.06
N THR A 451 7.50 -12.38 11.97
CA THR A 451 8.39 -13.54 11.82
C THR A 451 9.80 -13.12 11.39
N ARG A 452 10.83 -13.53 12.13
CA ARG A 452 12.25 -13.39 11.75
C ARG A 452 12.73 -14.68 11.09
N ILE A 453 13.32 -14.54 9.90
CA ILE A 453 14.08 -15.60 9.24
C ILE A 453 15.45 -15.73 9.93
N VAL A 454 15.91 -16.97 10.15
CA VAL A 454 17.24 -17.29 10.67
C VAL A 454 17.95 -18.15 9.64
N PHE A 455 19.12 -17.70 9.20
CA PHE A 455 19.93 -18.38 8.18
C PHE A 455 20.97 -19.31 8.80
N GLY A 456 21.41 -20.31 8.03
CA GLY A 456 22.55 -21.18 8.32
C GLY A 456 23.87 -20.64 7.77
N GLU A 457 24.95 -21.38 8.01
CA GLU A 457 26.31 -21.04 7.53
C GLU A 457 26.42 -21.02 5.99
N ASP A 458 25.50 -21.70 5.31
CA ASP A 458 25.36 -21.78 3.85
C ASP A 458 24.46 -20.67 3.25
N ARG A 459 24.00 -19.72 4.08
CA ARG A 459 23.00 -18.68 3.75
C ARG A 459 21.62 -19.22 3.33
N LYS A 460 21.29 -20.49 3.58
CA LYS A 460 19.92 -21.00 3.45
C LYS A 460 19.14 -20.79 4.74
N ILE A 461 17.81 -20.83 4.67
CA ILE A 461 16.97 -20.68 5.86
C ILE A 461 17.08 -21.93 6.73
N GLN A 462 17.61 -21.76 7.95
CA GLN A 462 17.60 -22.81 8.97
C GLN A 462 16.21 -22.92 9.62
N THR A 463 15.58 -21.78 9.93
CA THR A 463 14.31 -21.74 10.67
C THR A 463 13.65 -20.36 10.58
N ILE A 464 12.32 -20.32 10.66
CA ILE A 464 11.51 -19.09 10.72
C ILE A 464 10.91 -19.04 12.12
N LYS A 465 11.16 -17.97 12.88
CA LYS A 465 10.74 -17.84 14.29
C LYS A 465 9.82 -16.64 14.49
N PRO A 466 8.81 -16.73 15.37
CA PRO A 466 8.00 -15.57 15.73
C PRO A 466 8.83 -14.58 16.56
N THR A 467 8.67 -13.28 16.32
CA THR A 467 9.34 -12.22 17.09
C THR A 467 8.52 -11.83 18.33
N VAL A 468 9.15 -11.80 19.50
CA VAL A 468 8.47 -11.55 20.78
C VAL A 468 8.59 -10.07 21.19
N ARG A 469 7.51 -9.30 20.99
CA ARG A 469 7.37 -7.87 21.39
C ARG A 469 7.30 -7.74 22.92
N ASN A 470 8.46 -7.84 23.58
CA ASN A 470 8.61 -7.63 25.03
C ASN A 470 8.42 -6.15 25.44
N ASP A 471 8.41 -5.86 26.74
CA ASP A 471 8.10 -4.52 27.25
C ASP A 471 9.18 -3.46 26.97
N ALA A 472 10.42 -3.84 26.67
CA ALA A 472 11.44 -2.88 26.24
C ALA A 472 11.11 -2.26 24.87
N HIS A 473 10.57 -3.06 23.95
CA HIS A 473 10.04 -2.56 22.67
C HIS A 473 8.90 -1.58 22.90
N LYS A 474 7.94 -1.93 23.77
CA LYS A 474 6.75 -1.11 24.08
C LYS A 474 7.11 0.19 24.80
N LEU A 475 8.12 0.18 25.67
CA LEU A 475 8.67 1.35 26.36
C LEU A 475 9.26 2.36 25.36
N ILE A 476 10.09 1.90 24.43
CA ILE A 476 10.63 2.74 23.36
C ILE A 476 9.51 3.23 22.43
N GLU A 477 8.55 2.38 22.07
CA GLU A 477 7.37 2.76 21.27
C GLU A 477 6.61 3.94 21.91
N GLU A 478 6.21 3.87 23.19
CA GLU A 478 5.48 4.96 23.86
C GLU A 478 6.34 6.23 24.03
N ALA A 479 7.65 6.09 24.23
CA ALA A 479 8.57 7.23 24.28
C ALA A 479 8.67 7.95 22.92
N MET A 480 8.79 7.20 21.82
CA MET A 480 8.82 7.74 20.46
C MET A 480 7.46 8.31 20.04
N LEU A 481 6.35 7.63 20.36
CA LEU A 481 5.00 8.17 20.16
C LEU A 481 4.82 9.52 20.86
N SER A 482 5.33 9.66 22.09
CA SER A 482 5.28 10.92 22.84
C SER A 482 6.05 12.06 22.16
N ALA A 483 7.27 11.79 21.66
CA ALA A 483 8.07 12.77 20.91
C ALA A 483 7.42 13.13 19.56
N ASN A 484 6.95 12.14 18.81
CA ASN A 484 6.24 12.27 17.54
C ASN A 484 4.97 13.14 17.66
N VAL A 485 4.16 12.93 18.71
CA VAL A 485 2.99 13.78 18.99
C VAL A 485 3.41 15.21 19.39
N CYS A 486 4.53 15.39 20.09
CA CYS A 486 5.05 16.74 20.39
C CYS A 486 5.54 17.47 19.14
N ALA A 487 6.15 16.76 18.18
CA ALA A 487 6.55 17.31 16.89
C ALA A 487 5.33 17.76 16.08
N ALA A 488 4.31 16.90 15.94
CA ALA A 488 3.07 17.24 15.23
C ALA A 488 2.36 18.46 15.86
N ARG A 489 2.30 18.54 17.20
CA ARG A 489 1.77 19.70 17.93
C ARG A 489 2.58 20.98 17.69
N LEU A 490 3.91 20.89 17.55
CA LEU A 490 4.76 22.05 17.25
C LEU A 490 4.49 22.58 15.82
N LEU A 491 4.45 21.68 14.83
CA LEU A 491 4.15 22.03 13.44
C LEU A 491 2.81 22.77 13.34
N GLN A 492 1.75 22.16 13.87
CA GLN A 492 0.40 22.72 13.86
C GLN A 492 0.31 24.06 14.61
N LYS A 493 0.93 24.17 15.79
CA LYS A 493 0.90 25.40 16.61
C LYS A 493 1.61 26.58 15.97
N HIS A 494 2.69 26.35 15.22
CA HIS A 494 3.51 27.40 14.64
C HIS A 494 3.25 27.66 13.15
N GLY A 495 2.33 26.91 12.53
CA GLY A 495 2.03 27.01 11.10
C GLY A 495 3.21 26.58 10.23
N LEU A 496 3.98 25.59 10.69
CA LEU A 496 5.15 25.11 9.95
C LEU A 496 4.70 24.10 8.90
N LEU A 497 5.21 24.25 7.68
CA LEU A 497 5.09 23.24 6.65
C LEU A 497 5.95 22.03 7.03
N GLY A 498 5.41 20.83 6.82
CA GLY A 498 6.02 19.56 7.19
C GLY A 498 5.01 18.43 7.01
N THR A 499 5.49 17.19 6.97
CA THR A 499 4.65 16.00 6.79
C THR A 499 3.95 15.62 8.08
N TYR A 500 2.66 15.28 8.03
CA TYR A 500 1.96 14.48 9.05
C TYR A 500 1.89 13.02 8.59
N ARG A 501 1.79 12.09 9.54
CA ARG A 501 1.53 10.67 9.28
C ARG A 501 0.06 10.41 9.58
N ASN A 502 -0.76 10.53 8.54
CA ASN A 502 -2.21 10.36 8.64
C ASN A 502 -2.59 8.88 8.56
N HIS A 503 -3.65 8.51 9.28
CA HIS A 503 -4.36 7.24 9.10
C HIS A 503 -5.84 7.56 9.23
N GLU A 504 -6.54 7.65 8.08
CA GLU A 504 -7.98 7.93 8.07
C GLU A 504 -8.80 6.72 8.53
N GLY A 505 -9.99 6.98 9.09
CA GLY A 505 -10.92 5.92 9.46
C GLY A 505 -11.39 5.07 8.25
N PRO A 506 -11.80 3.82 8.49
CA PRO A 506 -12.37 2.92 7.47
C PRO A 506 -13.39 3.59 6.54
N LYS A 507 -13.29 3.32 5.23
CA LYS A 507 -14.33 3.72 4.26
C LYS A 507 -15.66 3.04 4.58
N GLU A 508 -16.79 3.72 4.36
CA GLU A 508 -18.12 3.23 4.76
C GLU A 508 -18.44 1.84 4.19
N GLU A 509 -18.08 1.55 2.94
CA GLU A 509 -18.24 0.20 2.34
C GLU A 509 -17.51 -0.91 3.09
N LYS A 510 -16.32 -0.62 3.66
CA LYS A 510 -15.59 -1.57 4.52
C LYS A 510 -16.26 -1.68 5.89
N LEU A 511 -16.77 -0.56 6.41
CA LEU A 511 -17.45 -0.48 7.70
C LEU A 511 -18.80 -1.22 7.70
N GLU A 512 -19.55 -1.16 6.61
CA GLU A 512 -20.78 -1.95 6.41
C GLU A 512 -20.51 -3.45 6.36
N LYS A 513 -19.49 -3.88 5.60
CA LYS A 513 -19.05 -5.29 5.55
C LYS A 513 -18.62 -5.78 6.94
N LEU A 514 -17.87 -4.97 7.68
CA LEU A 514 -17.48 -5.30 9.06
C LEU A 514 -18.69 -5.38 10.01
N ARG A 515 -19.64 -4.42 9.95
CA ARG A 515 -20.88 -4.46 10.75
C ARG A 515 -21.68 -5.74 10.49
N LEU A 516 -21.77 -6.19 9.24
CA LEU A 516 -22.45 -7.44 8.88
C LEU A 516 -21.72 -8.66 9.46
N PHE A 517 -20.40 -8.75 9.27
CA PHE A 517 -19.57 -9.84 9.81
C PHE A 517 -19.64 -9.93 11.35
N LEU A 518 -19.38 -8.82 12.06
CA LEU A 518 -19.40 -8.79 13.53
C LEU A 518 -20.77 -9.18 14.10
N LYS A 519 -21.86 -8.73 13.46
CA LYS A 519 -23.23 -9.09 13.84
C LYS A 519 -23.48 -10.60 13.71
N GLU A 520 -22.93 -11.27 12.70
CA GLU A 520 -23.06 -12.73 12.55
C GLU A 520 -22.16 -13.51 13.52
N MET A 521 -21.01 -12.95 13.92
CA MET A 521 -20.19 -13.47 15.01
C MET A 521 -20.76 -13.17 16.42
N GLY A 522 -21.93 -12.50 16.50
CA GLY A 522 -22.57 -12.15 17.76
C GLY A 522 -21.86 -11.06 18.57
N VAL A 523 -21.07 -10.20 17.92
CA VAL A 523 -20.37 -9.06 18.53
C VAL A 523 -21.17 -7.77 18.28
N GLU A 524 -21.43 -6.98 19.32
CA GLU A 524 -22.14 -5.70 19.16
C GLU A 524 -21.17 -4.59 18.71
N PHE A 525 -21.41 -4.05 17.52
CA PHE A 525 -20.62 -2.95 16.94
C PHE A 525 -21.47 -1.69 16.72
N SER A 526 -21.92 -1.10 17.83
CA SER A 526 -22.90 0.00 17.89
C SER A 526 -22.27 1.38 17.66
N VAL A 527 -21.87 1.67 16.42
CA VAL A 527 -21.31 2.97 15.99
C VAL A 527 -22.35 4.10 16.11
N ARG A 528 -22.02 5.18 16.86
CA ARG A 528 -22.89 6.35 17.02
C ARG A 528 -22.34 7.60 16.33
N GLY A 529 -22.77 7.84 15.09
CA GLY A 529 -22.31 8.95 14.27
C GLY A 529 -21.06 8.58 13.48
N LYS A 530 -20.03 9.45 13.47
CA LYS A 530 -18.71 9.10 12.90
C LYS A 530 -18.04 8.03 13.77
N ILE A 531 -17.50 7.00 13.10
CA ILE A 531 -16.72 5.92 13.72
C ILE A 531 -15.53 6.45 14.53
N LYS A 532 -15.27 5.85 15.69
CA LYS A 532 -14.14 6.17 16.57
C LYS A 532 -13.24 4.95 16.80
N PRO A 533 -11.95 5.16 17.14
CA PRO A 533 -11.04 4.09 17.55
C PRO A 533 -11.55 3.29 18.77
N ALA A 534 -12.15 3.96 19.75
CA ALA A 534 -12.79 3.33 20.91
C ALA A 534 -13.94 2.36 20.54
N ASP A 535 -14.62 2.56 19.40
CA ASP A 535 -15.68 1.64 18.94
C ASP A 535 -15.07 0.29 18.50
N TYR A 536 -13.83 0.30 17.97
CA TYR A 536 -13.05 -0.91 17.67
C TYR A 536 -12.54 -1.57 18.95
N GLN A 537 -11.96 -0.80 19.87
CA GLN A 537 -11.51 -1.30 21.18
C GLN A 537 -12.65 -2.01 21.94
N ALA A 538 -13.86 -1.44 21.94
CA ALA A 538 -15.05 -2.02 22.57
C ALA A 538 -15.53 -3.32 21.91
N ALA A 539 -15.24 -3.54 20.62
CA ALA A 539 -15.48 -4.82 19.94
C ALA A 539 -14.35 -5.84 20.19
N LEU A 540 -13.10 -5.39 20.31
CA LEU A 540 -11.97 -6.25 20.71
C LEU A 540 -12.15 -6.81 22.13
N ALA A 541 -12.55 -5.97 23.08
CA ALA A 541 -12.85 -6.39 24.46
C ALA A 541 -14.05 -7.35 24.58
N GLN A 542 -14.96 -7.38 23.59
CA GLN A 542 -16.03 -8.39 23.51
C GLN A 542 -15.57 -9.74 22.97
N VAL A 543 -14.36 -9.83 22.40
CA VAL A 543 -13.83 -11.08 21.82
C VAL A 543 -12.60 -11.63 22.50
N GLU A 544 -12.06 -10.94 23.50
CA GLU A 544 -10.99 -11.43 24.35
C GLU A 544 -11.31 -12.82 24.93
N GLY A 545 -10.38 -13.76 24.81
CA GLY A 545 -10.55 -15.15 25.25
C GLY A 545 -11.49 -16.02 24.40
N ARG A 546 -12.11 -15.53 23.32
CA ARG A 546 -12.91 -16.36 22.41
C ARG A 546 -12.03 -17.15 21.42
N PRO A 547 -12.44 -18.36 20.99
CA PRO A 547 -11.71 -19.12 19.97
C PRO A 547 -11.72 -18.50 18.57
N ASP A 548 -12.60 -17.53 18.30
CA ASP A 548 -12.69 -16.76 17.05
C ASP A 548 -12.07 -15.35 17.15
N ALA A 549 -11.37 -15.02 18.25
CA ALA A 549 -10.77 -13.71 18.48
C ALA A 549 -9.80 -13.27 17.36
N GLY A 550 -8.83 -14.12 17.00
CA GLY A 550 -7.83 -13.82 15.96
C GLY A 550 -8.42 -13.66 14.56
N LEU A 551 -9.47 -14.41 14.24
CA LEU A 551 -10.30 -14.21 13.04
C LEU A 551 -10.91 -12.80 13.05
N ILE A 552 -11.54 -12.42 14.16
CA ILE A 552 -12.26 -11.14 14.27
C ILE A 552 -11.29 -9.96 14.24
N GLN A 553 -10.16 -10.04 14.95
CA GLN A 553 -9.03 -9.10 14.86
C GLN A 553 -8.53 -8.95 13.41
N THR A 554 -8.33 -10.05 12.70
CA THR A 554 -7.86 -10.04 11.30
C THR A 554 -8.84 -9.32 10.36
N VAL A 555 -10.15 -9.55 10.49
CA VAL A 555 -11.16 -8.85 9.67
C VAL A 555 -11.27 -7.37 10.07
N MET A 556 -11.14 -7.03 11.36
CA MET A 556 -11.11 -5.65 11.86
C MET A 556 -9.87 -4.88 11.38
N LEU A 557 -8.70 -5.51 11.31
CA LEU A 557 -7.49 -4.90 10.74
C LEU A 557 -7.64 -4.68 9.22
N ARG A 558 -8.13 -5.69 8.49
CA ARG A 558 -8.39 -5.60 7.03
C ARG A 558 -9.44 -4.54 6.66
N SER A 559 -10.30 -4.13 7.60
CA SER A 559 -11.28 -3.04 7.40
C SER A 559 -10.65 -1.64 7.35
N MET A 560 -9.42 -1.45 7.84
CA MET A 560 -8.78 -0.13 7.95
C MET A 560 -8.21 0.38 6.62
N ASN A 561 -7.75 1.63 6.62
CA ASN A 561 -7.00 2.21 5.52
C ASN A 561 -5.49 2.10 5.82
N GLN A 562 -4.64 2.17 4.79
CA GLN A 562 -3.20 2.31 5.00
C GLN A 562 -2.88 3.73 5.50
N ALA A 563 -1.89 3.86 6.38
CA ALA A 563 -1.37 5.16 6.78
C ALA A 563 -0.52 5.78 5.66
N VAL A 564 -0.52 7.10 5.54
CA VAL A 564 0.18 7.85 4.48
C VAL A 564 0.79 9.14 5.01
N TYR A 565 1.79 9.68 4.32
CA TYR A 565 2.29 11.03 4.57
C TYR A 565 1.45 12.08 3.83
N SER A 566 1.21 13.23 4.44
CA SER A 566 0.51 14.39 3.83
C SER A 566 0.92 15.70 4.52
N PRO A 567 0.94 16.86 3.83
CA PRO A 567 1.12 18.16 4.49
C PRO A 567 -0.11 18.60 5.31
N GLU A 568 -1.29 18.05 5.03
CA GLU A 568 -2.51 18.31 5.81
C GLU A 568 -2.64 17.29 6.95
N ASN A 569 -2.98 17.76 8.15
CA ASN A 569 -3.24 16.88 9.28
C ASN A 569 -4.69 16.39 9.29
N LEU A 570 -4.89 15.11 8.95
CA LEU A 570 -6.19 14.42 9.02
C LEU A 570 -6.32 13.56 10.30
N GLY A 571 -5.28 13.53 11.14
CA GLY A 571 -5.20 12.70 12.33
C GLY A 571 -4.82 11.24 12.03
N HIS A 572 -4.68 10.44 13.10
CA HIS A 572 -4.26 9.05 13.00
C HIS A 572 -5.19 8.14 13.81
N PHE A 573 -6.11 7.47 13.09
CA PHE A 573 -7.18 6.64 13.64
C PHE A 573 -6.66 5.52 14.54
N GLY A 574 -5.74 4.65 14.08
CA GLY A 574 -5.23 3.52 14.88
C GLY A 574 -4.69 3.92 16.26
N LEU A 575 -3.72 4.84 16.29
CA LEU A 575 -3.14 5.40 17.53
C LEU A 575 -4.07 6.36 18.32
N ALA A 576 -5.27 6.65 17.79
CA ALA A 576 -6.25 7.60 18.32
C ALA A 576 -5.71 9.02 18.59
N TYR A 577 -4.76 9.51 17.77
CA TYR A 577 -4.20 10.86 17.92
C TYR A 577 -4.83 11.87 16.94
N PRO A 578 -5.14 13.10 17.38
CA PRO A 578 -5.69 14.15 16.52
C PRO A 578 -4.63 14.82 15.63
N ALA A 579 -3.34 14.62 15.93
CA ALA A 579 -2.20 15.03 15.12
C ALA A 579 -1.02 14.09 15.42
N TYR A 580 -0.38 13.57 14.37
CA TYR A 580 0.75 12.65 14.48
C TYR A 580 1.71 12.83 13.30
N THR A 581 3.00 12.63 13.51
CA THR A 581 4.04 12.70 12.49
C THR A 581 5.21 11.78 12.86
N HIS A 582 6.07 11.46 11.90
CA HIS A 582 7.33 10.79 12.17
C HIS A 582 8.45 11.84 12.30
N PHE A 583 9.15 11.81 13.43
CA PHE A 583 10.28 12.67 13.80
C PHE A 583 11.49 11.85 14.31
N THR A 584 11.26 10.62 14.78
CA THR A 584 12.19 9.82 15.57
C THR A 584 13.07 8.86 14.76
N SER A 585 13.08 8.89 13.43
CA SER A 585 13.98 8.03 12.62
C SER A 585 14.51 8.66 11.32
N PRO A 586 15.19 9.83 11.38
CA PRO A 586 15.68 10.56 10.21
C PRO A 586 16.87 9.90 9.48
N ILE A 587 17.56 8.91 10.06
CA ILE A 587 18.62 8.18 9.34
C ILE A 587 18.02 7.32 8.21
N ARG A 588 16.81 6.81 8.43
CA ARG A 588 16.15 5.82 7.56
C ARG A 588 14.79 6.25 6.98
N ARG A 589 14.30 7.46 7.29
CA ARG A 589 13.06 8.03 6.73
C ARG A 589 13.23 9.50 6.34
N TYR A 590 12.96 9.83 5.08
CA TYR A 590 13.03 11.21 4.57
C TYR A 590 11.93 12.14 5.15
N PRO A 591 10.69 11.69 5.45
CA PRO A 591 9.70 12.50 6.16
C PRO A 591 10.21 13.06 7.51
N ASP A 592 10.88 12.24 8.32
CA ASP A 592 11.49 12.67 9.58
C ASP A 592 12.56 13.75 9.35
N LEU A 593 13.38 13.61 8.30
CA LEU A 593 14.37 14.61 7.91
C LEU A 593 13.71 15.95 7.49
N LEU A 594 12.55 15.93 6.86
CA LEU A 594 11.74 17.13 6.58
C LEU A 594 11.19 17.76 7.87
N VAL A 595 10.68 16.95 8.81
CA VAL A 595 10.18 17.43 10.11
C VAL A 595 11.33 18.01 10.95
N HIS A 596 12.52 17.40 10.94
CA HIS A 596 13.73 17.96 11.56
C HIS A 596 14.07 19.35 10.99
N ARG A 597 14.02 19.53 9.67
CA ARG A 597 14.24 20.83 9.00
C ARG A 597 13.17 21.87 9.41
N ALA A 598 11.92 21.47 9.56
CA ALA A 598 10.82 22.35 9.99
C ALA A 598 10.95 22.78 11.46
N ILE A 599 11.30 21.84 12.35
CA ILE A 599 11.57 22.15 13.77
C ILE A 599 12.81 23.05 13.88
N ARG A 600 13.87 22.76 13.11
CA ARG A 600 15.11 23.54 13.09
C ARG A 600 14.92 24.98 12.58
N SER A 601 14.10 25.22 11.56
CA SER A 601 13.81 26.59 11.10
C SER A 601 13.15 27.41 12.22
N LEU A 602 12.26 26.82 13.02
CA LEU A 602 11.72 27.48 14.21
C LEU A 602 12.81 27.71 15.27
N ILE A 603 13.66 26.70 15.58
CA ILE A 603 14.77 26.83 16.53
C ILE A 603 15.72 27.98 16.15
N ARG A 604 16.04 28.14 14.86
CA ARG A 604 17.01 29.13 14.36
C ARG A 604 16.39 30.45 13.89
N SER A 605 15.07 30.60 13.97
CA SER A 605 14.37 31.86 13.69
C SER A 605 14.38 32.83 14.88
N GLN A 606 14.07 34.10 14.62
CA GLN A 606 13.80 35.08 15.69
C GLN A 606 12.44 34.88 16.39
N ARG A 607 11.59 33.93 15.95
CA ARG A 607 10.27 33.69 16.57
C ARG A 607 10.45 33.27 18.04
N VAL A 608 9.76 33.92 18.96
CA VAL A 608 9.71 33.54 20.38
C VAL A 608 8.71 32.40 20.56
N SER A 609 9.12 31.31 21.22
CA SER A 609 8.24 30.19 21.59
C SER A 609 8.70 29.54 22.88
N THR A 610 7.76 29.17 23.74
CA THR A 610 8.01 28.40 24.98
C THR A 610 8.24 26.90 24.72
N HIS A 611 8.12 26.46 23.47
CA HIS A 611 8.35 25.09 22.98
C HIS A 611 9.70 24.90 22.28
N VAL A 612 10.55 25.92 22.31
CA VAL A 612 11.93 25.90 21.78
C VAL A 612 12.87 26.30 22.90
N GLU A 613 14.05 25.70 22.94
CA GLU A 613 15.14 26.10 23.83
C GLU A 613 16.40 26.41 23.03
N ARG A 614 17.09 27.48 23.42
CA ARG A 614 18.24 28.08 22.73
C ARG A 614 19.30 28.46 23.78
N THR A 615 20.56 28.41 23.38
CA THR A 615 21.66 29.07 24.09
C THR A 615 21.85 30.49 23.56
N VAL A 616 22.70 31.29 24.22
CA VAL A 616 23.09 32.63 23.74
C VAL A 616 23.82 32.55 22.39
N ASP A 617 24.59 31.49 22.17
CA ASP A 617 25.36 31.23 20.94
C ASP A 617 24.58 30.46 19.86
N THR A 618 23.29 30.15 20.06
CA THR A 618 22.49 29.43 19.04
C THR A 618 22.41 30.28 17.76
N PRO A 619 22.83 29.77 16.59
CA PRO A 619 22.92 30.58 15.37
C PRO A 619 21.53 30.96 14.85
N ILE A 620 21.18 32.24 15.00
CA ILE A 620 19.93 32.82 14.48
C ILE A 620 20.12 33.23 13.02
N GLN A 621 19.30 32.67 12.14
CA GLN A 621 19.28 32.99 10.72
C GLN A 621 18.18 34.03 10.45
N ALA A 622 18.58 35.20 9.95
CA ALA A 622 17.66 36.31 9.66
C ALA A 622 16.57 35.93 8.64
N ALA A 623 16.92 35.06 7.69
CA ALA A 623 15.99 34.38 6.78
C ALA A 623 16.14 32.87 6.94
N ALA A 624 15.63 32.33 8.05
CA ALA A 624 15.42 30.89 8.24
C ALA A 624 14.25 30.37 7.36
N GLU A 625 14.30 30.63 6.05
CA GLU A 625 13.29 30.16 5.11
C GLU A 625 13.35 28.63 5.03
N PHE A 626 12.28 27.98 5.48
CA PHE A 626 12.07 26.56 5.24
C PHE A 626 11.91 26.37 3.72
N PRO A 627 12.79 25.65 3.03
CA PRO A 627 13.00 25.80 1.57
C PRO A 627 11.93 25.09 0.72
N TYR A 628 10.85 24.61 1.35
CA TYR A 628 9.77 23.89 0.68
C TYR A 628 8.47 24.67 0.83
N ASN A 629 7.83 24.99 -0.30
CA ASN A 629 6.47 25.50 -0.32
C ASN A 629 5.43 24.37 -0.17
N ALA A 630 4.14 24.71 -0.09
CA ALA A 630 3.07 23.74 0.14
C ALA A 630 2.92 22.71 -1.00
N HIS A 631 3.20 23.09 -2.25
CA HIS A 631 3.17 22.17 -3.41
C HIS A 631 4.30 21.14 -3.33
N GLN A 632 5.52 21.59 -3.04
CA GLN A 632 6.68 20.73 -2.84
C GLN A 632 6.49 19.78 -1.65
N MET A 633 5.83 20.23 -0.57
CA MET A 633 5.48 19.35 0.55
C MET A 633 4.42 18.29 0.18
N LEU A 634 3.48 18.60 -0.73
CA LEU A 634 2.53 17.61 -1.24
C LEU A 634 3.24 16.57 -2.11
N GLU A 635 4.01 17.00 -3.11
CA GLU A 635 4.86 16.11 -3.94
C GLU A 635 5.73 15.17 -3.09
N LEU A 636 6.41 15.72 -2.09
CA LEU A 636 7.30 14.96 -1.20
C LEU A 636 6.54 13.98 -0.32
N SER A 637 5.32 14.33 0.12
CA SER A 637 4.46 13.43 0.92
C SER A 637 3.95 12.25 0.10
N GLU A 638 3.49 12.51 -1.12
CA GLU A 638 3.04 11.47 -2.05
C GLU A 638 4.20 10.55 -2.46
N HIS A 639 5.37 11.14 -2.77
CA HIS A 639 6.60 10.41 -3.10
C HIS A 639 7.04 9.50 -1.95
N CYS A 640 7.19 10.01 -0.72
CA CYS A 640 7.61 9.18 0.42
C CYS A 640 6.59 8.08 0.76
N SER A 641 5.30 8.34 0.54
CA SER A 641 4.27 7.29 0.67
C SER A 641 4.37 6.24 -0.46
N GLY A 642 4.92 6.60 -1.62
CA GLY A 642 5.24 5.69 -2.71
C GLY A 642 6.49 4.85 -2.46
N THR A 643 7.56 5.45 -1.95
CA THR A 643 8.81 4.73 -1.62
C THR A 643 8.63 3.73 -0.48
N GLU A 644 7.78 4.08 0.50
CA GLU A 644 7.37 3.20 1.59
C GLU A 644 6.68 1.93 1.05
N ARG A 645 5.62 2.07 0.23
CA ARG A 645 4.96 0.92 -0.41
C ARG A 645 5.89 0.11 -1.33
N ARG A 646 6.79 0.77 -2.07
CA ARG A 646 7.81 0.09 -2.89
C ARG A 646 8.71 -0.81 -2.04
N ALA A 647 9.12 -0.33 -0.86
CA ALA A 647 9.92 -1.10 0.08
C ALA A 647 9.13 -2.26 0.71
N ASP A 648 7.90 -2.00 1.15
CA ASP A 648 6.99 -3.03 1.68
C ASP A 648 6.71 -4.15 0.66
N GLU A 649 6.47 -3.79 -0.61
CA GLU A 649 6.24 -4.76 -1.69
C GLU A 649 7.51 -5.58 -1.98
N ALA A 650 8.68 -4.94 -2.17
CA ALA A 650 9.92 -5.64 -2.49
C ALA A 650 10.44 -6.55 -1.36
N THR A 651 10.35 -6.09 -0.11
CA THR A 651 10.77 -6.90 1.06
C THR A 651 9.84 -8.08 1.28
N ARG A 652 8.53 -7.90 1.10
CA ARG A 652 7.57 -9.01 1.09
C ARG A 652 7.87 -10.00 -0.03
N ASP A 653 8.22 -9.53 -1.22
CA ASP A 653 8.51 -10.37 -2.38
C ASP A 653 9.71 -11.29 -2.15
N VAL A 654 10.81 -10.75 -1.62
CA VAL A 654 11.98 -11.51 -1.15
C VAL A 654 11.60 -12.52 -0.06
N VAL A 655 10.83 -12.10 0.95
CA VAL A 655 10.37 -13.01 2.01
C VAL A 655 9.47 -14.12 1.44
N SER A 656 8.66 -13.85 0.42
CA SER A 656 7.86 -14.86 -0.29
C SER A 656 8.73 -15.83 -1.09
N TRP A 657 9.76 -15.36 -1.79
CA TRP A 657 10.74 -16.21 -2.49
C TRP A 657 11.44 -17.16 -1.51
N LEU A 658 12.05 -16.60 -0.47
CA LEU A 658 12.77 -17.32 0.57
C LEU A 658 11.86 -18.36 1.27
N LYS A 659 10.61 -18.00 1.56
CA LYS A 659 9.60 -18.93 2.10
C LYS A 659 9.21 -20.04 1.13
N CYS A 660 9.32 -19.83 -0.20
CA CYS A 660 9.13 -20.90 -1.18
C CYS A 660 10.37 -21.81 -1.25
N GLU A 661 11.58 -21.26 -1.28
CA GLU A 661 12.83 -22.06 -1.27
C GLU A 661 12.87 -23.02 -0.07
N PHE A 662 12.54 -22.51 1.12
CA PHE A 662 12.46 -23.29 2.37
C PHE A 662 11.34 -24.35 2.38
N MET A 663 10.50 -24.45 1.35
CA MET A 663 9.46 -25.48 1.25
C MET A 663 9.74 -26.52 0.15
N VAL A 664 10.76 -26.35 -0.68
CA VAL A 664 11.10 -27.28 -1.78
C VAL A 664 11.49 -28.66 -1.24
N ASP A 665 12.21 -28.72 -0.11
CA ASP A 665 12.55 -29.96 0.59
C ASP A 665 11.37 -30.58 1.38
N LYS A 666 10.21 -29.92 1.37
CA LYS A 666 9.02 -30.27 2.15
C LYS A 666 7.83 -30.68 1.29
N GLU A 667 8.00 -30.83 -0.03
CA GLU A 667 7.01 -31.48 -0.89
C GLU A 667 6.69 -32.91 -0.41
N GLY A 668 5.42 -33.30 -0.49
CA GLY A 668 4.89 -34.57 0.06
C GLY A 668 4.79 -34.63 1.59
N GLN A 669 5.20 -33.58 2.32
CA GLN A 669 5.06 -33.55 3.78
C GLN A 669 3.72 -32.93 4.22
N GLN A 670 3.18 -33.40 5.35
CA GLN A 670 1.87 -32.99 5.87
C GLN A 670 1.99 -32.13 7.13
N PHE A 671 1.42 -30.93 7.09
CA PHE A 671 1.51 -29.94 8.17
C PHE A 671 0.12 -29.55 8.71
N PRO A 672 0.00 -29.29 10.02
CA PRO A 672 -1.13 -28.53 10.56
C PRO A 672 -0.99 -27.05 10.17
N GLY A 673 -2.11 -26.34 10.12
CA GLY A 673 -2.13 -24.92 9.86
C GLY A 673 -3.52 -24.29 9.99
N ILE A 674 -3.58 -22.97 9.90
CA ILE A 674 -4.79 -22.18 10.07
C ILE A 674 -5.11 -21.46 8.76
N ILE A 675 -6.38 -21.48 8.34
CA ILE A 675 -6.83 -20.74 7.16
C ILE A 675 -6.63 -19.23 7.38
N SER A 676 -5.76 -18.59 6.59
CA SER A 676 -5.36 -17.17 6.72
C SER A 676 -6.10 -16.22 5.76
N ALA A 677 -6.63 -16.73 4.66
CA ALA A 677 -7.51 -16.02 3.73
C ALA A 677 -8.45 -16.98 2.98
N VAL A 678 -9.65 -16.52 2.64
CA VAL A 678 -10.63 -17.29 1.84
C VAL A 678 -11.08 -16.46 0.65
N THR A 679 -11.14 -17.09 -0.53
CA THR A 679 -11.46 -16.48 -1.82
C THR A 679 -12.54 -17.28 -2.55
N ASN A 680 -12.92 -16.85 -3.76
CA ASN A 680 -13.83 -17.59 -4.63
C ASN A 680 -13.18 -18.78 -5.37
N PHE A 681 -11.84 -18.89 -5.39
CA PHE A 681 -11.10 -19.96 -6.08
C PHE A 681 -10.40 -20.92 -5.12
N GLY A 682 -10.47 -20.70 -3.81
CA GLY A 682 -9.75 -21.51 -2.81
C GLY A 682 -9.50 -20.73 -1.52
N PHE A 683 -8.71 -21.31 -0.64
CA PHE A 683 -8.31 -20.68 0.62
C PHE A 683 -6.81 -20.85 0.88
N PHE A 684 -6.22 -19.84 1.49
CA PHE A 684 -4.81 -19.85 1.91
C PHE A 684 -4.71 -20.40 3.33
N VAL A 685 -3.70 -21.20 3.59
CA VAL A 685 -3.38 -21.78 4.90
C VAL A 685 -2.00 -21.30 5.30
N ALA A 686 -1.88 -20.75 6.50
CA ALA A 686 -0.59 -20.51 7.15
C ALA A 686 -0.22 -21.76 7.96
N LEU A 687 0.98 -22.31 7.73
CA LEU A 687 1.45 -23.51 8.43
C LEU A 687 1.91 -23.16 9.86
N ASP A 688 1.52 -24.00 10.83
CA ASP A 688 1.96 -23.85 12.21
C ASP A 688 3.47 -24.13 12.33
N ASP A 689 4.15 -23.44 13.27
CA ASP A 689 5.61 -23.43 13.53
C ASP A 689 6.53 -23.02 12.36
N ILE A 690 6.05 -23.07 11.12
CA ILE A 690 6.76 -22.75 9.87
C ILE A 690 6.42 -21.33 9.38
N TYR A 691 5.19 -20.86 9.64
CA TYR A 691 4.70 -19.52 9.27
C TYR A 691 4.80 -19.18 7.77
N VAL A 692 4.66 -20.18 6.91
CA VAL A 692 4.58 -20.04 5.45
C VAL A 692 3.12 -20.17 5.01
N GLU A 693 2.69 -19.36 4.03
CA GLU A 693 1.35 -19.42 3.45
C GLU A 693 1.35 -20.18 2.12
N GLY A 694 0.39 -21.07 1.91
CA GLY A 694 0.14 -21.78 0.65
C GLY A 694 -1.35 -21.88 0.31
N LEU A 695 -1.67 -22.18 -0.95
CA LEU A 695 -3.04 -22.15 -1.50
C LEU A 695 -3.63 -23.55 -1.63
N VAL A 696 -4.77 -23.80 -0.96
CA VAL A 696 -5.67 -24.90 -1.31
C VAL A 696 -6.65 -24.40 -2.37
N HIS A 697 -6.43 -24.76 -3.63
CA HIS A 697 -7.34 -24.42 -4.73
C HIS A 697 -8.62 -25.27 -4.68
N VAL A 698 -9.75 -24.70 -5.13
CA VAL A 698 -11.09 -25.32 -5.04
C VAL A 698 -11.22 -26.64 -5.83
N SER A 699 -10.35 -26.87 -6.83
CA SER A 699 -10.26 -28.15 -7.54
C SER A 699 -9.71 -29.30 -6.69
N ASN A 700 -8.94 -28.98 -5.65
CA ASN A 700 -8.25 -29.93 -4.78
C ASN A 700 -9.09 -30.23 -3.52
N LEU A 701 -10.38 -29.85 -3.55
CA LEU A 701 -11.36 -30.17 -2.53
C LEU A 701 -12.28 -31.29 -3.04
N ASN A 702 -12.91 -32.01 -2.10
CA ASN A 702 -13.87 -33.06 -2.40
C ASN A 702 -14.95 -32.60 -3.40
N SER A 703 -15.31 -33.47 -4.36
CA SER A 703 -16.17 -33.12 -5.49
C SER A 703 -17.56 -32.60 -5.07
N ASP A 704 -17.68 -31.28 -5.00
CA ASP A 704 -18.85 -30.52 -4.58
C ASP A 704 -18.78 -29.11 -5.17
N TYR A 705 -19.91 -28.40 -5.24
CA TYR A 705 -19.93 -27.00 -5.66
C TYR A 705 -19.73 -26.11 -4.43
N TYR A 706 -18.58 -25.44 -4.35
CA TYR A 706 -18.25 -24.56 -3.24
C TYR A 706 -18.71 -23.13 -3.50
N HIS A 707 -19.65 -22.66 -2.68
CA HIS A 707 -20.14 -21.29 -2.68
C HIS A 707 -19.30 -20.44 -1.73
N PHE A 708 -18.75 -19.33 -2.26
CA PHE A 708 -17.99 -18.36 -1.47
C PHE A 708 -18.92 -17.33 -0.83
N ASP A 709 -18.85 -17.24 0.49
CA ASP A 709 -19.50 -16.22 1.30
C ASP A 709 -18.45 -15.13 1.65
N PRO A 710 -18.48 -13.98 0.96
CA PRO A 710 -17.51 -12.90 1.17
C PRO A 710 -17.77 -12.08 2.45
N ILE A 711 -18.91 -12.29 3.13
CA ILE A 711 -19.21 -11.64 4.41
C ILE A 711 -18.65 -12.50 5.55
N ARG A 712 -18.87 -13.82 5.49
CA ARG A 712 -18.38 -14.78 6.49
C ARG A 712 -16.93 -15.21 6.29
N HIS A 713 -16.29 -14.77 5.20
CA HIS A 713 -14.97 -15.24 4.75
C HIS A 713 -14.90 -16.78 4.71
N ARG A 714 -15.85 -17.41 3.99
CA ARG A 714 -16.08 -18.85 4.08
C ARG A 714 -16.44 -19.49 2.74
N LEU A 715 -15.83 -20.63 2.41
CA LEU A 715 -16.28 -21.52 1.34
C LEU A 715 -17.21 -22.60 1.92
N THR A 716 -18.35 -22.87 1.28
CA THR A 716 -19.36 -23.83 1.76
C THR A 716 -19.78 -24.77 0.62
N GLY A 717 -19.62 -26.08 0.79
CA GLY A 717 -20.00 -27.09 -0.20
C GLY A 717 -21.52 -27.32 -0.24
N GLU A 718 -22.12 -27.22 -1.42
CA GLU A 718 -23.57 -27.29 -1.65
C GLU A 718 -24.19 -28.64 -1.25
N ARG A 719 -23.54 -29.75 -1.62
CA ARG A 719 -24.02 -31.12 -1.38
C ARG A 719 -23.57 -31.67 -0.03
N THR A 720 -22.38 -31.30 0.43
CA THR A 720 -21.74 -31.88 1.63
C THR A 720 -22.04 -31.10 2.92
N GLY A 721 -22.37 -29.81 2.82
CA GLY A 721 -22.52 -28.93 3.98
C GLY A 721 -21.22 -28.74 4.80
N VAL A 722 -20.08 -29.13 4.25
CA VAL A 722 -18.75 -28.84 4.79
C VAL A 722 -18.44 -27.38 4.51
N HIS A 723 -17.87 -26.68 5.50
CA HIS A 723 -17.38 -25.33 5.30
C HIS A 723 -15.95 -25.13 5.81
N PHE A 724 -15.25 -24.21 5.14
CA PHE A 724 -13.90 -23.75 5.43
C PHE A 724 -13.97 -22.23 5.65
N ALA A 725 -13.87 -21.80 6.90
CA ALA A 725 -13.85 -20.39 7.29
C ALA A 725 -12.43 -19.90 7.55
N LEU A 726 -12.21 -18.60 7.37
CA LEU A 726 -11.03 -17.90 7.90
C LEU A 726 -10.87 -18.22 9.39
N GLY A 727 -9.66 -18.61 9.81
CA GLY A 727 -9.37 -19.03 11.19
C GLY A 727 -9.71 -20.49 11.52
N ASP A 728 -10.26 -21.30 10.61
CA ASP A 728 -10.41 -22.74 10.85
C ASP A 728 -9.04 -23.45 10.82
N PRO A 729 -8.75 -24.36 11.77
CA PRO A 729 -7.59 -25.24 11.69
C PRO A 729 -7.84 -26.37 10.68
N VAL A 730 -6.80 -26.70 9.92
CA VAL A 730 -6.79 -27.74 8.88
C VAL A 730 -5.46 -28.50 8.91
N LYS A 731 -5.41 -29.66 8.25
CA LYS A 731 -4.17 -30.36 7.91
C LYS A 731 -4.05 -30.44 6.39
N VAL A 732 -2.92 -29.99 5.87
CA VAL A 732 -2.61 -29.92 4.43
C VAL A 732 -1.35 -30.70 4.09
N GLU A 733 -1.22 -31.09 2.83
CA GLU A 733 0.00 -31.66 2.24
C GLU A 733 0.58 -30.69 1.20
N VAL A 734 1.90 -30.58 1.17
CA VAL A 734 2.61 -29.74 0.19
C VAL A 734 2.68 -30.50 -1.13
N VAL A 735 1.85 -30.12 -2.11
CA VAL A 735 1.77 -30.84 -3.39
C VAL A 735 2.79 -30.31 -4.40
N ARG A 736 3.03 -28.99 -4.38
CA ARG A 736 3.98 -28.33 -5.29
C ARG A 736 4.47 -27.00 -4.73
N VAL A 737 5.75 -26.72 -4.91
CA VAL A 737 6.34 -25.39 -4.81
C VAL A 737 6.66 -24.88 -6.23
N SER A 738 6.29 -23.64 -6.52
CA SER A 738 6.61 -22.97 -7.78
C SER A 738 7.38 -21.69 -7.46
N LEU A 739 8.71 -21.75 -7.62
CA LEU A 739 9.61 -20.62 -7.37
C LEU A 739 9.37 -19.48 -8.36
N ASP A 740 9.27 -19.81 -9.66
CA ASP A 740 8.91 -18.88 -10.75
C ASP A 740 7.60 -18.10 -10.48
N ASP A 741 6.64 -18.71 -9.78
CA ASP A 741 5.37 -18.08 -9.38
C ASP A 741 5.39 -17.43 -7.99
N ARG A 742 6.39 -17.77 -7.17
CA ARG A 742 6.46 -17.57 -5.71
C ARG A 742 5.19 -18.03 -4.99
N LYS A 743 4.76 -19.26 -5.33
CA LYS A 743 3.54 -19.92 -4.82
C LYS A 743 3.86 -21.31 -4.29
N ILE A 744 3.05 -21.73 -3.32
CA ILE A 744 3.02 -23.10 -2.80
C ILE A 744 1.58 -23.59 -2.88
N ASP A 745 1.37 -24.71 -3.57
CA ASP A 745 0.07 -25.35 -3.73
C ASP A 745 -0.11 -26.47 -2.71
N PHE A 746 -1.27 -26.47 -2.05
CA PHE A 746 -1.63 -27.42 -1.00
C PHE A 746 -2.83 -28.29 -1.40
N GLU A 747 -2.86 -29.52 -0.90
CA GLU A 747 -4.05 -30.38 -0.88
C GLU A 747 -4.56 -30.58 0.55
N LEU A 748 -5.88 -30.69 0.71
CA LEU A 748 -6.52 -30.82 2.02
C LEU A 748 -6.62 -32.29 2.44
N ILE A 749 -5.77 -32.69 3.38
CA ILE A 749 -5.80 -34.04 3.97
C ILE A 749 -6.94 -34.20 4.98
N SER A 750 -7.15 -33.21 5.84
CA SER A 750 -8.29 -33.22 6.77
C SER A 750 -8.63 -31.82 7.27
N GLY A 751 -9.92 -31.50 7.35
CA GLY A 751 -10.40 -30.23 7.87
C GLY A 751 -11.82 -29.92 7.41
N GLY A 752 -12.30 -28.74 7.80
CA GLY A 752 -13.65 -28.27 7.46
C GLY A 752 -14.73 -28.78 8.43
N LYS A 753 -15.66 -27.90 8.78
CA LYS A 753 -16.70 -28.17 9.77
C LYS A 753 -17.98 -28.62 9.08
N HIS A 754 -18.54 -29.77 9.48
CA HIS A 754 -19.86 -30.21 9.04
C HIS A 754 -20.97 -29.46 9.79
N VAL A 755 -21.88 -28.79 9.07
CA VAL A 755 -23.13 -28.30 9.66
C VAL A 755 -24.07 -29.49 9.90
N ARG A 756 -24.20 -29.94 11.16
CA ARG A 756 -25.33 -30.79 11.55
C ARG A 756 -26.62 -29.99 11.48
N TRP A 757 -27.34 -30.09 10.37
CA TRP A 757 -28.65 -29.48 10.19
C TRP A 757 -29.66 -30.08 11.19
N SER A 758 -29.85 -29.43 12.34
CA SER A 758 -30.82 -29.85 13.34
C SER A 758 -32.23 -29.66 12.78
N LYS A 759 -32.86 -30.76 12.34
CA LYS A 759 -34.14 -30.78 11.63
C LYS A 759 -35.34 -30.57 12.58
N HIS A 760 -35.30 -29.51 13.39
CA HIS A 760 -36.34 -29.10 14.34
C HIS A 760 -36.60 -27.59 14.26
N GLY A 761 -37.33 -27.22 13.22
CA GLY A 761 -37.85 -25.87 12.99
C GLY A 761 -39.16 -25.95 12.21
N LYS A 762 -40.20 -26.57 12.81
CA LYS A 762 -41.54 -26.55 12.21
C LYS A 762 -42.04 -25.10 12.20
N ALA A 763 -42.53 -24.66 11.05
CA ALA A 763 -42.96 -23.28 10.86
C ALA A 763 -44.10 -22.90 11.82
N ALA A 764 -43.92 -21.78 12.53
CA ALA A 764 -45.01 -21.02 13.10
C ALA A 764 -45.41 -19.94 12.09
N THR A 765 -46.53 -20.17 11.38
CA THR A 765 -47.07 -19.20 10.41
C THR A 765 -47.64 -17.99 11.14
N THR A 766 -46.99 -16.84 11.01
CA THR A 766 -47.45 -15.57 11.59
C THR A 766 -48.41 -14.87 10.63
N ASP A 767 -49.69 -15.21 10.71
CA ASP A 767 -50.74 -14.36 10.13
C ASP A 767 -50.85 -13.04 10.92
N VAL A 768 -50.92 -11.93 10.19
CA VAL A 768 -50.93 -10.58 10.77
C VAL A 768 -52.35 -10.01 10.76
N ALA A 769 -53.00 -10.00 11.93
CA ALA A 769 -54.35 -9.45 12.10
C ALA A 769 -54.46 -8.48 13.29
N SER A 770 -54.92 -7.26 12.99
CA SER A 770 -55.57 -6.28 13.90
C SER A 770 -54.99 -6.04 15.32
N LYS A 771 -54.42 -4.84 15.53
CA LYS A 771 -54.32 -4.23 16.86
C LYS A 771 -55.72 -3.85 17.40
N ALA A 772 -55.98 -4.12 18.67
CA ALA A 772 -57.04 -3.43 19.44
C ALA A 772 -56.59 -3.23 20.89
N ASN A 773 -56.77 -2.01 21.42
CA ASN A 773 -56.41 -1.66 22.81
C ASN A 773 -57.55 -1.99 23.79
N LYS A 774 -57.21 -2.58 24.95
CA LYS A 774 -57.54 -2.03 26.29
C LYS A 774 -56.81 -2.80 27.42
N PRO A 775 -56.68 -2.22 28.64
CA PRO A 775 -55.57 -2.56 29.55
C PRO A 775 -55.99 -3.13 30.93
N LYS A 776 -54.98 -3.54 31.73
CA LYS A 776 -55.03 -3.92 33.15
C LYS A 776 -55.79 -5.25 33.41
N SER A 777 -55.25 -6.18 34.19
CA SER A 777 -54.93 -5.95 35.60
C SER A 777 -53.72 -6.75 36.12
N SER A 778 -53.24 -6.35 37.29
CA SER A 778 -52.19 -7.02 38.05
C SER A 778 -52.78 -7.74 39.28
N LYS A 779 -52.24 -8.92 39.63
CA LYS A 779 -52.11 -9.32 41.04
C LYS A 779 -51.01 -10.38 41.26
N LYS A 780 -50.38 -10.29 42.44
CA LYS A 780 -49.17 -11.04 42.84
C LYS A 780 -49.45 -12.50 43.18
N LYS A 781 -48.39 -13.32 43.09
CA LYS A 781 -48.24 -14.58 43.85
C LYS A 781 -48.30 -14.34 45.38
N LEU A 782 -48.94 -15.24 46.11
CA LEU A 782 -48.56 -15.74 47.45
C LEU A 782 -48.89 -17.26 47.42
N LYS A 783 -47.96 -18.17 47.75
CA LYS A 783 -47.69 -18.76 49.09
C LYS A 783 -48.93 -19.40 49.76
N ALA A 784 -48.90 -20.60 50.34
CA ALA A 784 -47.91 -21.72 50.34
C ALA A 784 -48.51 -22.97 51.05
N HIS A 785 -47.91 -24.17 50.90
CA HIS A 785 -48.11 -25.39 51.72
C HIS A 785 -49.53 -26.04 51.71
N ALA A 786 -49.76 -27.34 51.96
CA ALA A 786 -48.94 -28.57 52.02
C ALA A 786 -49.87 -29.83 52.08
N LYS A 787 -49.29 -31.03 52.28
CA LYS A 787 -49.91 -32.32 52.70
C LYS A 787 -50.73 -33.16 51.70
N SER A 788 -50.05 -34.16 51.12
CA SER A 788 -50.23 -35.61 51.41
C SER A 788 -51.65 -36.21 51.55
N ALA A 789 -52.05 -37.02 50.56
CA ALA A 789 -52.85 -38.27 50.69
C ALA A 789 -52.86 -39.05 49.34
N ASN A 790 -53.15 -40.35 49.23
CA ASN A 790 -52.86 -41.52 50.09
C ASN A 790 -53.10 -42.83 49.28
N GLY A 791 -52.23 -43.84 49.43
CA GLY A 791 -52.45 -45.25 49.00
C GLY A 791 -52.52 -45.52 47.48
N LYS A 792 -52.68 -46.77 47.02
CA LYS A 792 -52.22 -48.12 47.48
C LYS A 792 -52.67 -49.16 46.42
N SER A 793 -52.15 -50.40 46.49
CA SER A 793 -52.57 -51.59 45.70
C SER A 793 -52.10 -51.65 44.23
N ALA A 794 -52.04 -52.82 43.56
CA ALA A 794 -51.20 -54.02 43.80
C ALA A 794 -51.50 -55.10 42.73
N ASN A 795 -50.55 -56.01 42.49
CA ASN A 795 -50.62 -57.18 41.57
C ASN A 795 -50.80 -56.84 40.07
N GLY A 796 -50.50 -57.76 39.13
CA GLY A 796 -50.09 -59.16 39.28
C GLY A 796 -48.99 -59.63 38.31
N LYS A 797 -48.65 -60.92 38.39
CA LYS A 797 -47.54 -61.58 37.65
C LYS A 797 -48.01 -62.25 36.35
N SER A 798 -47.01 -62.75 35.60
CA SER A 798 -47.07 -63.86 34.60
C SER A 798 -47.05 -63.44 33.12
N ALA A 799 -46.47 -64.21 32.20
CA ALA A 799 -45.09 -64.73 32.06
C ALA A 799 -45.00 -65.72 30.88
N ASN A 800 -43.80 -65.79 30.27
CA ASN A 800 -43.30 -66.89 29.45
C ASN A 800 -43.88 -67.08 28.02
N GLY A 801 -43.07 -67.66 27.13
CA GLY A 801 -43.38 -67.89 25.71
C GLY A 801 -42.16 -67.69 24.81
N LYS A 802 -41.50 -68.79 24.40
CA LYS A 802 -40.30 -68.79 23.53
C LYS A 802 -40.56 -69.58 22.23
N SER A 803 -39.67 -69.37 21.25
CA SER A 803 -39.38 -70.23 20.09
C SER A 803 -40.37 -70.22 18.89
N ALA A 804 -39.99 -70.63 17.66
CA ALA A 804 -38.72 -70.52 16.93
C ALA A 804 -38.87 -70.98 15.45
N ASN A 805 -37.94 -70.53 14.57
CA ASN A 805 -37.35 -71.28 13.44
C ASN A 805 -38.23 -71.72 12.23
N LYS A 806 -37.95 -71.20 11.01
CA LYS A 806 -37.41 -72.00 9.85
C LYS A 806 -37.20 -71.25 8.52
N ASN A 807 -35.96 -71.33 8.02
CA ASN A 807 -35.45 -71.66 6.67
C ASN A 807 -36.02 -71.09 5.32
N SER A 808 -35.05 -70.96 4.39
CA SER A 808 -35.10 -71.13 2.91
C SER A 808 -35.63 -69.98 2.02
N ALA A 809 -35.30 -69.87 0.71
CA ALA A 809 -34.09 -70.17 -0.10
C ALA A 809 -34.31 -69.71 -1.57
N ASN A 810 -33.26 -69.72 -2.41
CA ASN A 810 -33.21 -69.37 -3.86
C ASN A 810 -33.35 -67.87 -4.24
N GLY A 811 -32.74 -67.36 -5.33
CA GLY A 811 -31.65 -67.94 -6.16
C GLY A 811 -31.50 -67.41 -7.60
N LYS A 812 -30.25 -67.36 -8.11
CA LYS A 812 -29.78 -67.14 -9.52
C LYS A 812 -29.92 -65.69 -10.09
N LYS A 813 -28.83 -65.07 -10.63
CA LYS A 813 -28.28 -65.03 -12.03
C LYS A 813 -29.21 -64.31 -13.04
N SER A 814 -28.79 -63.55 -14.08
CA SER A 814 -27.52 -63.29 -14.82
C SER A 814 -27.62 -61.90 -15.52
N ALA A 815 -26.61 -61.08 -15.87
CA ALA A 815 -25.27 -61.20 -16.49
C ALA A 815 -25.23 -60.90 -18.03
N SER A 816 -24.19 -60.19 -18.50
CA SER A 816 -23.88 -59.72 -19.89
C SER A 816 -24.74 -58.56 -20.48
N GLY A 817 -24.26 -57.73 -21.43
CA GLY A 817 -22.88 -57.47 -21.91
C GLY A 817 -22.76 -56.84 -23.32
N LYS A 818 -21.66 -56.08 -23.59
CA LYS A 818 -21.23 -55.46 -24.89
C LYS A 818 -22.10 -54.31 -25.46
N ALA A 819 -21.74 -53.61 -26.56
CA ALA A 819 -20.56 -52.76 -26.85
C ALA A 819 -20.55 -52.32 -28.35
N ALA A 820 -20.30 -51.03 -28.69
CA ALA A 820 -19.89 -50.57 -30.05
C ALA A 820 -19.44 -49.08 -30.10
N LYS A 821 -18.68 -48.70 -31.14
CA LYS A 821 -18.40 -47.31 -31.58
C LYS A 821 -19.20 -46.99 -32.86
N ARG A 822 -19.43 -45.69 -33.19
CA ARG A 822 -18.85 -45.07 -34.40
C ARG A 822 -18.96 -43.53 -34.45
N GLU A 823 -18.46 -42.93 -35.54
CA GLU A 823 -18.18 -41.50 -35.77
C GLU A 823 -19.16 -40.88 -36.79
N GLU A 824 -19.34 -39.54 -36.76
CA GLU A 824 -19.42 -38.59 -37.91
C GLU A 824 -19.67 -37.17 -37.33
N ARG A 825 -19.00 -36.06 -37.68
CA ARG A 825 -18.64 -35.34 -38.94
C ARG A 825 -19.70 -34.36 -39.49
N ASN A 826 -19.42 -33.06 -39.28
CA ASN A 826 -19.75 -31.87 -40.08
C ASN A 826 -21.16 -31.59 -40.65
N GLY A 827 -21.66 -30.37 -40.40
CA GLY A 827 -22.00 -29.49 -41.54
C GLY A 827 -23.12 -28.44 -41.39
N TYR A 828 -22.81 -27.22 -41.87
CA TYR A 828 -23.73 -26.16 -42.34
C TYR A 828 -24.63 -25.41 -41.32
N ALA A 829 -25.17 -24.25 -41.75
CA ALA A 829 -25.45 -23.12 -40.86
C ALA A 829 -26.51 -22.10 -41.34
N THR A 830 -27.14 -21.40 -40.38
CA THR A 830 -27.95 -20.15 -40.48
C THR A 830 -29.31 -20.24 -41.24
N PRO A 831 -30.27 -19.26 -41.15
CA PRO A 831 -30.23 -17.94 -40.47
C PRO A 831 -31.52 -17.49 -39.69
N GLN A 832 -31.51 -16.24 -39.19
CA GLN A 832 -32.65 -15.28 -38.98
C GLN A 832 -33.62 -15.28 -37.73
N ALA A 833 -33.54 -14.16 -36.96
CA ALA A 833 -34.58 -13.11 -36.72
C ALA A 833 -35.73 -13.17 -35.64
N LYS A 834 -35.68 -12.16 -34.74
CA LYS A 834 -36.76 -11.24 -34.21
C LYS A 834 -38.15 -11.73 -33.67
N PRO A 835 -38.49 -11.32 -32.42
CA PRO A 835 -39.76 -10.66 -32.03
C PRO A 835 -39.64 -9.10 -32.10
N LYS A 836 -40.63 -8.20 -31.91
CA LYS A 836 -42.11 -8.15 -31.72
C LYS A 836 -42.63 -7.49 -30.39
N ASN A 837 -43.82 -6.88 -30.46
CA ASN A 837 -44.57 -6.06 -29.46
C ASN A 837 -45.59 -6.92 -28.62
N ARG A 838 -46.50 -6.46 -27.72
CA ARG A 838 -47.25 -5.17 -27.55
C ARG A 838 -48.12 -5.09 -26.26
N LYS A 839 -48.24 -3.90 -25.61
CA LYS A 839 -49.41 -3.26 -24.89
C LYS A 839 -50.23 -4.04 -23.81
N GLU A 840 -51.08 -3.45 -22.95
CA GLU A 840 -51.61 -2.06 -22.67
C GLU A 840 -51.69 -1.84 -21.11
N LYS A 841 -52.51 -1.04 -20.37
CA LYS A 841 -53.68 -0.12 -20.54
C LYS A 841 -53.73 0.92 -19.36
N ALA A 842 -54.73 1.82 -19.27
CA ALA A 842 -54.77 2.90 -18.24
C ALA A 842 -56.16 3.52 -17.87
N GLY A 843 -56.30 4.04 -16.64
CA GLY A 843 -57.39 4.92 -16.12
C GLY A 843 -57.10 5.38 -14.66
N LYS A 844 -57.08 6.67 -14.27
CA LYS A 844 -58.19 7.66 -14.02
C LYS A 844 -58.93 7.40 -12.68
N VAL A 845 -59.17 8.31 -11.70
CA VAL A 845 -58.96 9.78 -11.42
C VAL A 845 -58.94 9.94 -9.86
N GLY A 846 -58.45 10.97 -9.12
CA GLY A 846 -57.68 12.21 -9.37
C GLY A 846 -58.21 13.47 -8.60
N LYS A 847 -57.32 14.41 -8.18
CA LYS A 847 -57.52 15.70 -7.40
C LYS A 847 -57.57 15.56 -5.86
N ALA A 848 -57.11 16.53 -5.03
CA ALA A 848 -56.51 17.88 -5.22
C ALA A 848 -55.44 18.18 -4.12
N GLY A 849 -54.58 19.22 -4.16
CA GLY A 849 -54.29 20.25 -5.18
C GLY A 849 -53.44 21.43 -4.64
N LYS A 850 -52.96 22.34 -5.54
CA LYS A 850 -52.05 23.50 -5.33
C LYS A 850 -50.61 23.15 -4.88
N ALA A 851 -49.54 23.92 -5.12
CA ALA A 851 -49.11 24.86 -6.19
C ALA A 851 -47.62 25.25 -5.94
N GLY A 852 -46.77 25.71 -6.87
CA GLY A 852 -46.86 25.79 -8.34
C GLY A 852 -45.79 26.74 -8.96
N LYS A 853 -45.01 26.26 -9.94
CA LYS A 853 -43.82 26.89 -10.61
C LYS A 853 -42.53 26.93 -9.75
N ALA A 854 -41.29 26.66 -10.19
CA ALA A 854 -40.59 26.44 -11.48
C ALA A 854 -39.65 27.58 -11.97
N THR A 855 -38.48 27.15 -12.49
CA THR A 855 -37.51 27.86 -13.36
C THR A 855 -36.81 29.17 -12.90
N ALA A 856 -35.57 29.00 -12.44
CA ALA A 856 -34.30 29.40 -13.12
C ALA A 856 -33.99 30.85 -13.58
N ALA A 857 -32.67 31.09 -13.64
CA ALA A 857 -31.92 31.97 -14.57
C ALA A 857 -31.51 33.43 -14.17
N ARG A 858 -30.19 33.59 -13.95
CA ARG A 858 -29.27 34.50 -14.68
C ARG A 858 -29.28 36.03 -14.36
N ILE A 859 -28.12 36.67 -14.62
CA ILE A 859 -27.85 38.10 -14.99
C ILE A 859 -26.92 38.95 -14.07
N ALA A 860 -25.94 39.55 -14.74
CA ALA A 860 -24.99 40.67 -14.52
C ALA A 860 -24.96 41.58 -13.25
N ASN A 861 -23.75 41.81 -12.74
CA ASN A 861 -22.84 42.97 -12.96
C ASN A 861 -23.35 44.44 -12.91
N LYS A 862 -22.56 45.35 -12.28
CA LYS A 862 -22.72 46.82 -12.05
C LYS A 862 -23.85 47.22 -11.06
N VAL A 863 -23.87 48.39 -10.37
CA VAL A 863 -23.32 49.76 -10.61
C VAL A 863 -22.73 50.41 -9.32
N SER A 864 -21.99 51.52 -9.46
CA SER A 864 -21.43 52.45 -8.43
C SER A 864 -22.49 53.20 -7.58
N GLY A 865 -22.19 53.98 -6.51
CA GLY A 865 -20.93 54.52 -5.92
C GLY A 865 -21.20 55.10 -4.51
N LYS A 866 -20.80 56.31 -4.05
CA LYS A 866 -19.97 57.44 -4.57
C LYS A 866 -19.80 58.50 -3.44
N ALA A 867 -18.59 58.88 -2.99
CA ALA A 867 -18.36 60.03 -2.08
C ALA A 867 -16.93 60.63 -2.16
N SER A 868 -16.75 61.89 -1.73
CA SER A 868 -15.53 62.73 -1.76
C SER A 868 -14.49 62.40 -0.67
N GLY A 869 -13.20 62.78 -0.75
CA GLY A 869 -12.44 63.42 -1.83
C GLY A 869 -11.71 64.73 -1.44
N ASN A 870 -10.36 64.76 -1.50
CA ASN A 870 -9.56 65.99 -1.69
C ASN A 870 -8.08 65.68 -2.05
N ALA A 871 -7.33 66.67 -2.54
CA ALA A 871 -5.87 66.61 -2.80
C ALA A 871 -5.22 67.98 -2.47
N PRO A 872 -3.88 68.08 -2.35
CA PRO A 872 -3.14 68.73 -3.45
C PRO A 872 -1.67 68.30 -3.71
N LYS A 873 -1.36 68.20 -5.01
CA LYS A 873 -0.17 68.68 -5.76
C LYS A 873 1.29 68.61 -5.22
N ALA A 874 2.13 68.16 -6.18
CA ALA A 874 3.45 68.69 -6.59
C ALA A 874 4.74 68.15 -5.96
N GLY A 875 5.75 67.91 -6.83
CA GLY A 875 7.11 67.47 -6.46
C GLY A 875 7.83 66.66 -7.54
N LYS A 876 8.40 67.32 -8.56
CA LYS A 876 9.51 66.79 -9.41
C LYS A 876 10.72 67.72 -9.25
N PRO A 877 11.94 67.18 -9.34
CA PRO A 877 12.78 67.58 -10.48
C PRO A 877 13.40 66.38 -11.24
N ASN A 878 14.35 66.66 -12.15
CA ASN A 878 14.81 65.78 -13.23
C ASN A 878 16.21 65.14 -12.99
N PRO A 879 16.62 64.13 -13.81
CA PRO A 879 17.89 63.42 -13.67
C PRO A 879 19.06 64.04 -14.46
N ILE A 880 20.31 63.78 -14.05
CA ILE A 880 21.54 64.26 -14.72
C ILE A 880 22.67 63.21 -14.74
N ALA A 881 23.44 63.22 -15.84
CA ALA A 881 24.78 62.66 -16.08
C ALA A 881 25.01 61.14 -16.26
N LYS A 882 25.69 60.83 -17.39
CA LYS A 882 26.32 59.55 -17.75
C LYS A 882 27.81 59.57 -17.37
N LYS A 883 28.39 58.44 -16.96
CA LYS A 883 29.72 57.86 -17.34
C LYS A 883 29.90 56.54 -16.55
N LYS A 884 30.14 55.35 -17.14
CA LYS A 884 31.20 54.83 -18.05
C LYS A 884 32.49 54.46 -17.29
N ASN A 885 33.06 53.28 -17.62
CA ASN A 885 34.27 52.63 -17.08
C ASN A 885 34.16 52.07 -15.63
N GLN A 886 34.99 51.12 -15.17
CA GLN A 886 35.51 49.85 -15.75
C GLN A 886 36.37 49.14 -14.66
N LYS A 887 36.26 47.81 -14.54
CA LYS A 887 37.24 46.81 -14.01
C LYS A 887 38.22 47.14 -12.85
N LYS A 888 38.38 46.15 -11.96
CA LYS A 888 39.33 46.01 -10.84
C LYS A 888 38.96 46.84 -9.59
N ARG A 889 39.22 46.38 -8.37
CA ARG A 889 39.76 45.05 -7.98
C ARG A 889 38.65 44.03 -7.76
#